data_AF-A0AAU2D9M7-F1
#
_entry.id   AF-A0AAU2D9M7-F1
#
_cell.length_a   1.000
_cell.length_b   1.000
_cell.length_c   1.000
_cell.angle_alpha   90.00
_cell.angle_beta   90.00
_cell.angle_gamma   90.00
#
_symmetry.space_group_name_H-M   'P 1'
#
loop_
_entity.id
_entity.type
_entity.pdbx_description
1 polymer ?
#
loop_
_entity_poly.entity_id
_entity_poly.type
_entity_poly.pdbx_seq_one_letter_code
_entity_poly.pdbx_strand_id
1 'polypeptide(L)'
;MKKAAQGDPCEVCGRADYIAGRDHLGRARCADHPDTGGQDPVDVVCDHVAALDPGLTRDEVAAAVRTTCQRPKHHRELALALECNPRLLTGEGVHGPHKLILLIEELLACGARNILLPACPFCGTDRKLRHGLDGQRACRACYEKFRILPCSRCGRDKPVAAKTVDGRPLCHPCTRADPANHELCTRCGRVALVVRSDGDQRLCGRCFRAPVAVCADCGRTRPCRFAQTEAPRCERCAARLRPQEACSRCGNIRSVAARQPDRGPLCGSCSTVPVRCHICGKTKPVQGRGPEGEALCRVCYDKHSIARRDCVQCGVLDRLYHHGLCNSCALDRQLTGLLAGRGGIVQPDLEPVFQCLHRGDPLSLLYWLREPVPRHLLAALAAAKGPVTHDLLDGLQHPARAVRHLRAALTADGVLPARDERLSELDRWLPRAVARIEDPAERQVARSFATWHHLRRLRRIAEKQPVTFHQATVVRREIKAAIQLVTWLRARGTTLSTCTQHDIDDWLAGDVWLRYIARSFLAWSVRNRHAHDVTIPHPPKDASMTLIEDDQRWAHVRGLLKGDRIDNATRVAGLLLLLFAQPLSRTSRIRLDQVTQEDTHVMLTFGSHPTVLPPPLDALVLELVQHRYGYSALGRSVDHPWLFPGKAGGQPISSRQLMRKLTAMGIRARPSRNTTLMELSAELPAVVLSRLLGLHISAAEKWAKESASTRAAYAAELSRRKATGGSYR
;
A
#
# COMPACT_ATOMS: atom_id res chain seq x y z
N MET A 1 24.37 3.07 57.41
CA MET A 1 24.26 2.10 58.53
C MET A 1 22.80 1.63 58.65
N LYS A 2 22.53 0.37 58.30
CA LYS A 2 21.38 -0.44 58.77
C LYS A 2 21.93 -1.85 58.97
N LYS A 3 21.78 -2.39 60.18
CA LYS A 3 22.43 -3.60 60.73
C LYS A 3 22.13 -4.86 59.89
N ALA A 4 23.17 -5.58 59.51
CA ALA A 4 23.08 -6.98 59.10
C ALA A 4 22.88 -7.84 60.36
N ALA A 5 21.92 -8.76 60.35
CA ALA A 5 21.83 -9.77 61.39
C ALA A 5 23.02 -10.74 61.21
N GLN A 6 23.89 -10.83 62.22
CA GLN A 6 24.98 -11.80 62.29
C GLN A 6 24.39 -13.21 62.43
N GLY A 7 24.58 -14.05 61.41
CA GLY A 7 24.41 -15.51 61.53
C GLY A 7 25.75 -16.15 61.90
N ASP A 8 25.71 -17.28 62.62
CA ASP A 8 26.91 -18.02 63.01
C ASP A 8 27.75 -18.46 61.79
N PRO A 9 29.09 -18.31 61.82
CA PRO A 9 29.95 -18.76 60.73
C PRO A 9 29.98 -20.28 60.58
N CYS A 10 30.35 -20.75 59.40
CA CYS A 10 30.47 -22.18 59.12
C CYS A 10 31.51 -22.82 60.05
N GLU A 11 31.13 -23.86 60.80
CA GLU A 11 32.00 -24.50 61.79
C GLU A 11 33.33 -25.00 61.19
N VAL A 12 33.31 -25.43 59.93
CA VAL A 12 34.47 -26.08 59.28
C VAL A 12 35.43 -25.05 58.68
N CYS A 13 34.91 -23.97 58.09
CA CYS A 13 35.73 -23.02 57.32
C CYS A 13 35.65 -21.57 57.79
N GLY A 14 34.86 -21.28 58.82
CA GLY A 14 34.76 -19.98 59.48
C GLY A 14 34.07 -18.86 58.68
N ARG A 15 33.60 -19.12 57.45
CA ARG A 15 32.94 -18.10 56.62
C ARG A 15 31.50 -17.84 57.07
N ALA A 16 31.13 -16.58 57.26
CA ALA A 16 29.79 -16.16 57.72
C ALA A 16 28.82 -15.79 56.59
N ASP A 17 29.34 -15.55 55.39
CA ASP A 17 28.60 -14.85 54.34
C ASP A 17 27.65 -15.76 53.56
N TYR A 18 27.77 -17.09 53.70
CA TYR A 18 27.08 -18.06 52.86
C TYR A 18 26.83 -19.42 53.56
N ILE A 19 26.11 -19.38 54.67
CA ILE A 19 25.64 -20.58 55.39
C ILE A 19 24.46 -21.17 54.63
N ALA A 20 24.60 -22.42 54.20
CA ALA A 20 23.60 -23.14 53.41
C ALA A 20 22.63 -23.94 54.27
N GLY A 21 23.03 -24.32 55.49
CA GLY A 21 22.21 -25.07 56.41
C GLY A 21 22.91 -25.31 57.74
N ARG A 22 22.25 -26.06 58.63
CA ARG A 22 22.86 -26.59 59.84
C ARG A 22 22.97 -28.11 59.73
N ASP A 23 24.01 -28.69 60.33
CA ASP A 23 24.21 -30.14 60.37
C ASP A 23 23.17 -30.83 61.28
N HIS A 24 23.18 -32.17 61.34
CA HIS A 24 22.25 -32.94 62.17
C HIS A 24 22.41 -32.68 63.68
N LEU A 25 23.46 -31.96 64.09
CA LEU A 25 23.74 -31.52 65.47
C LEU A 25 23.46 -30.03 65.67
N GLY A 26 22.85 -29.35 64.68
CA GLY A 26 22.43 -27.95 64.77
C GLY A 26 23.52 -26.90 64.51
N ARG A 27 24.70 -27.28 64.01
CA ARG A 27 25.84 -26.36 63.78
C ARG A 27 25.86 -25.83 62.35
N ALA A 28 26.26 -24.58 62.14
CA ALA A 28 26.22 -23.92 60.82
C ALA A 28 27.22 -24.54 59.82
N ARG A 29 26.77 -24.74 58.56
CA ARG A 29 27.56 -25.29 57.44
C ARG A 29 27.35 -24.48 56.15
N CYS A 30 28.42 -24.23 55.41
CA CYS A 30 28.36 -23.61 54.09
C CYS A 30 28.08 -24.65 52.98
N ALA A 31 27.64 -24.20 51.81
CA ALA A 31 27.31 -25.07 50.68
C ALA A 31 28.48 -25.95 50.20
N ASP A 32 29.72 -25.55 50.47
CA ASP A 32 30.92 -26.30 50.11
C ASP A 32 31.32 -27.37 51.15
N HIS A 33 30.73 -27.34 52.36
CA HIS A 33 30.96 -28.32 53.43
C HIS A 33 29.63 -28.87 53.99
N PRO A 34 28.79 -29.51 53.15
CA PRO A 34 27.56 -30.13 53.63
C PRO A 34 27.88 -31.39 54.45
N ASP A 35 27.04 -31.69 55.43
CA ASP A 35 27.19 -32.88 56.26
C ASP A 35 26.42 -34.05 55.64
N THR A 36 27.14 -35.00 55.02
CA THR A 36 26.55 -36.15 54.29
C THR A 36 26.74 -37.48 55.01
N GLY A 37 27.11 -37.48 56.30
CA GLY A 37 27.28 -38.71 57.08
C GLY A 37 28.32 -39.72 56.57
N GLY A 38 29.07 -39.41 55.51
CA GLY A 38 30.08 -40.28 54.88
C GLY A 38 29.58 -41.19 53.75
N GLN A 39 28.30 -41.16 53.38
CA GLN A 39 27.72 -42.03 52.32
C GLN A 39 27.79 -41.36 50.94
N ASP A 40 27.91 -42.14 49.84
CA ASP A 40 27.92 -41.58 48.47
C ASP A 40 26.55 -40.94 48.17
N PRO A 41 26.50 -39.66 47.75
CA PRO A 41 25.26 -38.99 47.39
C PRO A 41 24.40 -39.73 46.36
N VAL A 42 24.98 -40.49 45.44
CA VAL A 42 24.19 -41.28 44.48
C VAL A 42 23.47 -42.43 45.18
N ASP A 43 24.14 -43.09 46.14
CA ASP A 43 23.55 -44.16 46.93
C ASP A 43 22.40 -43.67 47.80
N VAL A 44 22.55 -42.49 48.42
CA VAL A 44 21.47 -41.84 49.18
C VAL A 44 20.24 -41.60 48.30
N VAL A 45 20.42 -41.08 47.08
CA VAL A 45 19.31 -40.88 46.13
C VAL A 45 18.67 -42.23 45.76
N CYS A 46 19.48 -43.27 45.53
CA CYS A 46 18.98 -44.61 45.23
C CYS A 46 18.17 -45.20 46.38
N ASP A 47 18.60 -45.03 47.64
CA ASP A 47 17.88 -45.53 48.81
C ASP A 47 16.50 -44.86 48.95
N HIS A 48 16.43 -43.54 48.76
CA HIS A 48 15.15 -42.81 48.78
C HIS A 48 14.20 -43.21 47.64
N VAL A 49 14.74 -43.49 46.46
CA VAL A 49 13.94 -43.97 45.32
C VAL A 49 13.46 -45.40 45.56
N ALA A 50 14.32 -46.29 46.07
CA ALA A 50 13.99 -47.69 46.35
C ALA A 50 12.90 -47.83 47.42
N ALA A 51 12.90 -46.96 48.44
CA ALA A 51 11.88 -46.94 49.49
C ALA A 51 10.44 -46.72 48.98
N LEU A 52 10.26 -46.26 47.74
CA LEU A 52 8.97 -46.06 47.09
C LEU A 52 8.48 -47.27 46.28
N ASP A 53 9.26 -48.36 46.26
CA ASP A 53 9.04 -49.53 45.39
C ASP A 53 8.77 -49.15 43.92
N PRO A 54 9.79 -48.57 43.24
CA PRO A 54 9.61 -48.04 41.89
C PRO A 54 9.55 -49.13 40.82
N GLY A 55 9.81 -50.40 41.16
CA GLY A 55 9.97 -51.47 40.19
C GLY A 55 11.22 -51.36 39.30
N LEU A 56 12.20 -50.54 39.72
CA LEU A 56 13.52 -50.42 39.08
C LEU A 56 14.60 -50.95 40.03
N THR A 57 15.65 -51.52 39.46
CA THR A 57 16.84 -51.94 40.20
C THR A 57 17.67 -50.74 40.66
N ARG A 58 18.48 -50.93 41.71
CA ARG A 58 19.38 -49.88 42.24
C ARG A 58 20.33 -49.33 41.15
N ASP A 59 20.81 -50.20 40.26
CA ASP A 59 21.73 -49.82 39.19
C ASP A 59 21.06 -48.99 38.10
N GLU A 60 19.80 -49.29 37.77
CA GLU A 60 19.00 -48.49 36.82
C GLU A 60 18.75 -47.08 37.37
N VAL A 61 18.45 -46.96 38.66
CA VAL A 61 18.28 -45.65 39.32
C VAL A 61 19.60 -44.88 39.34
N ALA A 62 20.71 -45.52 39.71
CA ALA A 62 22.02 -44.89 39.72
C ALA A 62 22.45 -44.44 38.32
N ALA A 63 22.11 -45.20 37.27
CA ALA A 63 22.33 -44.81 35.89
C ALA A 63 21.50 -43.57 35.51
N ALA A 64 20.21 -43.52 35.87
CA ALA A 64 19.35 -42.36 35.62
C ALA A 64 19.88 -41.08 36.30
N VAL A 65 20.39 -41.20 37.54
CA VAL A 65 21.03 -40.09 38.27
C VAL A 65 22.28 -39.60 37.52
N ARG A 66 23.15 -40.50 37.06
CA ARG A 66 24.37 -40.13 36.33
C ARG A 66 24.08 -39.54 34.95
N THR A 67 23.07 -40.03 34.24
CA THR A 67 22.64 -39.51 32.94
C THR A 67 22.10 -38.09 33.05
N THR A 68 21.24 -37.82 34.04
CA THR A 68 20.63 -36.50 34.24
C THR A 68 21.57 -35.48 34.87
N CYS A 69 22.47 -35.95 35.73
CA CYS A 69 23.42 -35.15 36.49
C CYS A 69 24.87 -35.59 36.21
N GLN A 70 25.53 -34.93 35.26
CA GLN A 70 26.92 -35.26 34.90
C GLN A 70 27.97 -34.65 35.86
N ARG A 71 27.56 -33.86 36.87
CA ARG A 71 28.47 -33.14 37.77
C ARG A 71 28.23 -33.55 39.23
N PRO A 72 29.29 -33.87 40.02
CA PRO A 72 29.15 -34.32 41.41
C PRO A 72 28.38 -33.36 42.33
N LYS A 73 28.46 -32.04 42.07
CA LYS A 73 27.69 -31.04 42.82
C LYS A 73 26.17 -31.28 42.74
N HIS A 74 25.65 -31.70 41.59
CA HIS A 74 24.22 -31.94 41.41
C HIS A 74 23.77 -33.24 42.09
N HIS A 75 24.65 -34.24 42.21
CA HIS A 75 24.37 -35.46 42.99
C HIS A 75 24.17 -35.12 44.46
N ARG A 76 25.09 -34.32 45.03
CA ARG A 76 24.99 -33.83 46.42
C ARG A 76 23.74 -32.98 46.66
N GLU A 77 23.44 -32.07 45.72
CA GLU A 77 22.25 -31.21 45.81
C GLU A 77 20.94 -32.03 45.77
N LEU A 78 20.90 -33.13 45.01
CA LEU A 78 19.75 -34.04 44.97
C LEU A 78 19.63 -34.89 46.23
N ALA A 79 20.73 -35.48 46.69
CA ALA A 79 20.78 -36.29 47.90
C ALA A 79 20.26 -35.51 49.11
N LEU A 80 20.84 -34.33 49.36
CA LEU A 80 20.46 -33.45 50.47
C LEU A 80 18.98 -33.04 50.39
N ALA A 81 18.49 -32.72 49.19
CA ALA A 81 17.10 -32.34 49.01
C ALA A 81 16.13 -33.48 49.35
N LEU A 82 16.48 -34.72 48.98
CA LEU A 82 15.66 -35.92 49.25
C LEU A 82 15.73 -36.36 50.71
N GLU A 83 16.89 -36.25 51.36
CA GLU A 83 17.02 -36.49 52.80
C GLU A 83 16.15 -35.54 53.61
N CYS A 84 16.18 -34.24 53.27
CA CYS A 84 15.36 -33.23 53.92
C CYS A 84 13.86 -33.39 53.63
N ASN A 85 13.51 -33.87 52.44
CA ASN A 85 12.11 -34.09 52.07
C ASN A 85 11.95 -35.22 51.03
N PRO A 86 11.68 -36.46 51.48
CA PRO A 86 11.47 -37.58 50.56
C PRO A 86 10.23 -37.43 49.66
N ARG A 87 9.24 -36.62 50.07
CA ARG A 87 7.99 -36.39 49.31
C ARG A 87 8.20 -35.60 48.02
N LEU A 88 9.40 -35.10 47.78
CA LEU A 88 9.78 -34.45 46.52
C LEU A 88 9.62 -35.38 45.29
N LEU A 89 9.70 -36.71 45.47
CA LEU A 89 9.48 -37.69 44.39
C LEU A 89 8.00 -38.07 44.20
N THR A 90 7.14 -37.78 45.17
CA THR A 90 5.76 -38.30 45.25
C THR A 90 4.69 -37.20 45.28
N GLY A 91 5.05 -35.98 44.91
CA GLY A 91 4.09 -34.88 44.71
C GLY A 91 4.63 -33.49 45.02
N GLU A 92 5.68 -33.38 45.83
CA GLU A 92 6.24 -32.08 46.25
C GLU A 92 7.42 -31.60 45.38
N GLY A 93 7.68 -32.26 44.25
CA GLY A 93 8.86 -32.01 43.42
C GLY A 93 9.01 -30.57 42.90
N VAL A 94 7.94 -29.75 42.95
CA VAL A 94 7.99 -28.31 42.63
C VAL A 94 8.96 -27.54 43.53
N HIS A 95 9.22 -28.02 44.75
CA HIS A 95 10.13 -27.39 45.70
C HIS A 95 11.59 -27.81 45.52
N GLY A 96 11.85 -28.79 44.65
CA GLY A 96 13.17 -29.38 44.46
C GLY A 96 14.10 -28.64 43.49
N PRO A 97 15.38 -29.05 43.41
CA PRO A 97 16.34 -28.55 42.43
C PRO A 97 15.85 -28.83 40.99
N HIS A 98 16.29 -28.04 39.99
CA HIS A 98 15.82 -28.22 38.60
C HIS A 98 16.21 -29.61 38.07
N LYS A 99 17.32 -30.14 38.56
CA LYS A 99 17.79 -31.48 38.26
C LYS A 99 16.88 -32.58 38.80
N LEU A 100 16.11 -32.34 39.86
CA LEU A 100 15.14 -33.31 40.37
C LEU A 100 14.01 -33.54 39.36
N ILE A 101 13.50 -32.48 38.73
CA ILE A 101 12.45 -32.60 37.71
C ILE A 101 12.95 -33.44 36.52
N LEU A 102 14.20 -33.24 36.11
CA LEU A 102 14.79 -34.05 35.03
C LEU A 102 15.03 -35.50 35.45
N LEU A 103 15.41 -35.73 36.72
CA LEU A 103 15.54 -37.08 37.27
C LEU A 103 14.20 -37.81 37.31
N ILE A 104 13.13 -37.15 37.77
CA ILE A 104 11.78 -37.72 37.76
C ILE A 104 11.33 -38.03 36.33
N GLU A 105 11.55 -37.11 35.37
CA GLU A 105 11.27 -37.36 33.94
C GLU A 105 12.01 -38.63 33.44
N GLU A 106 13.29 -38.81 33.80
CA GLU A 106 14.10 -39.96 33.38
C GLU A 106 13.66 -41.27 34.04
N LEU A 107 13.42 -41.27 35.35
CA LEU A 107 12.97 -42.47 36.08
C LEU A 107 11.62 -42.97 35.55
N LEU A 108 10.69 -42.06 35.26
CA LEU A 108 9.42 -42.41 34.62
C LEU A 108 9.61 -42.94 33.20
N ALA A 109 10.56 -42.40 32.43
CA ALA A 109 10.89 -42.92 31.10
C ALA A 109 11.47 -44.35 31.16
N CYS A 110 12.19 -44.68 32.23
CA CYS A 110 12.64 -46.05 32.53
C CYS A 110 11.52 -46.97 33.07
N GLY A 111 10.30 -46.45 33.28
CA GLY A 111 9.15 -47.23 33.74
C GLY A 111 8.94 -47.26 35.26
N ALA A 112 9.57 -46.34 36.01
CA ALA A 112 9.37 -46.27 37.45
C ALA A 112 7.89 -46.08 37.84
N ARG A 113 7.47 -46.83 38.86
CA ARG A 113 6.15 -46.73 39.52
C ARG A 113 6.27 -45.91 40.80
N ASN A 114 5.14 -45.46 41.35
CA ASN A 114 5.07 -44.70 42.62
C ASN A 114 5.88 -43.38 42.69
N ILE A 115 6.41 -42.91 41.55
CA ILE A 115 7.04 -41.59 41.40
C ILE A 115 6.09 -40.71 40.60
N LEU A 116 5.98 -39.42 40.97
CA LEU A 116 5.07 -38.48 40.34
C LEU A 116 5.79 -37.25 39.81
N LEU A 117 5.55 -36.94 38.54
CA LEU A 117 5.96 -35.66 37.96
C LEU A 117 4.99 -34.58 38.48
N PRO A 118 5.48 -33.53 39.16
CA PRO A 118 4.60 -32.52 39.71
C PRO A 118 4.02 -31.60 38.63
N ALA A 119 2.75 -31.25 38.77
CA ALA A 119 2.13 -30.21 37.96
C ALA A 119 2.69 -28.82 38.29
N CYS A 120 2.58 -27.87 37.36
CA CYS A 120 2.99 -26.49 37.60
C CYS A 120 2.13 -25.87 38.73
N PRO A 121 2.70 -25.38 39.83
CA PRO A 121 1.92 -24.90 40.98
C PRO A 121 1.14 -23.62 40.65
N PHE A 122 1.53 -22.90 39.61
CA PHE A 122 0.91 -21.64 39.18
C PHE A 122 -0.23 -21.81 38.17
N CYS A 123 -0.28 -22.93 37.44
CA CYS A 123 -1.37 -23.18 36.46
C CYS A 123 -2.03 -24.54 36.58
N GLY A 124 -1.60 -25.38 37.53
CA GLY A 124 -2.13 -26.73 37.78
C GLY A 124 -1.95 -27.72 36.63
N THR A 125 -1.30 -27.34 35.53
CA THR A 125 -1.15 -28.20 34.34
C THR A 125 0.15 -28.98 34.41
N ASP A 126 0.10 -30.25 33.99
CA ASP A 126 1.29 -31.05 33.74
C ASP A 126 2.07 -30.49 32.54
N ARG A 127 3.20 -29.84 32.83
CA ARG A 127 4.08 -29.18 31.86
C ARG A 127 5.50 -29.22 32.37
N LYS A 128 6.48 -29.27 31.46
CA LYS A 128 7.91 -29.25 31.81
C LYS A 128 8.28 -28.02 32.66
N LEU A 129 8.68 -28.24 33.92
CA LEU A 129 8.97 -27.19 34.91
C LEU A 129 10.45 -26.76 34.92
N ARG A 130 10.89 -26.09 33.85
CA ARG A 130 12.31 -25.77 33.61
C ARG A 130 12.76 -24.44 34.22
N HIS A 131 11.87 -23.68 34.86
CA HIS A 131 12.16 -22.34 35.35
C HIS A 131 11.93 -22.23 36.86
N GLY A 132 12.67 -21.37 37.54
CA GLY A 132 12.43 -21.02 38.95
C GLY A 132 11.60 -19.75 39.07
N LEU A 133 10.61 -19.77 39.96
CA LEU A 133 9.74 -18.64 40.26
C LEU A 133 9.28 -18.73 41.74
N ASP A 134 9.53 -17.69 42.52
CA ASP A 134 9.17 -17.58 43.94
C ASP A 134 9.51 -18.83 44.78
N GLY A 135 10.73 -19.34 44.63
CA GLY A 135 11.21 -20.52 45.36
C GLY A 135 10.67 -21.86 44.87
N GLN A 136 9.81 -21.88 43.85
CA GLN A 136 9.22 -23.10 43.27
C GLN A 136 9.60 -23.26 41.79
N ARG A 137 9.42 -24.46 41.25
CA ARG A 137 9.56 -24.77 39.82
C ARG A 137 8.29 -24.38 39.09
N ALA A 138 8.46 -23.71 37.95
CA ALA A 138 7.38 -23.20 37.13
C ALA A 138 7.55 -23.64 35.67
N CYS A 139 6.42 -23.81 34.99
CA CYS A 139 6.42 -23.94 33.55
C CYS A 139 6.82 -22.61 32.90
N ARG A 140 7.32 -22.69 31.66
CA ARG A 140 7.76 -21.50 30.90
C ARG A 140 6.68 -20.42 30.80
N ALA A 141 5.43 -20.81 30.58
CA ALA A 141 4.32 -19.87 30.43
C ALA A 141 4.06 -19.07 31.72
N CYS A 142 4.06 -19.73 32.88
CA CYS A 142 3.89 -19.06 34.17
C CYS A 142 5.10 -18.19 34.51
N TYR A 143 6.31 -18.68 34.27
CA TYR A 143 7.53 -17.89 34.43
C TYR A 143 7.53 -16.61 33.57
N GLU A 144 7.14 -16.71 32.30
CA GLU A 144 7.01 -15.56 31.40
C GLU A 144 5.92 -14.58 31.86
N LYS A 145 4.79 -15.10 32.39
CA LYS A 145 3.70 -14.29 32.95
C LYS A 145 4.15 -13.47 34.16
N PHE A 146 4.85 -14.07 35.11
CA PHE A 146 5.30 -13.38 36.33
C PHE A 146 6.41 -12.35 36.08
N ARG A 147 7.15 -12.46 34.97
CA ARG A 147 8.14 -11.45 34.56
C ARG A 147 7.52 -10.20 33.97
N ILE A 148 6.20 -10.13 33.85
CA ILE A 148 5.48 -8.94 33.41
C ILE A 148 5.28 -8.05 34.63
N LEU A 149 6.11 -7.00 34.75
CA LEU A 149 6.02 -5.99 35.80
C LEU A 149 5.84 -4.60 35.17
N PRO A 150 5.24 -3.64 35.89
CA PRO A 150 5.12 -2.27 35.41
C PRO A 150 6.50 -1.66 35.21
N CYS A 151 6.83 -1.33 33.97
CA CYS A 151 8.09 -0.68 33.64
C CYS A 151 8.18 0.67 34.36
N SER A 152 9.25 0.88 35.12
CA SER A 152 9.49 2.10 35.90
C SER A 152 9.55 3.39 35.07
N ARG A 153 9.74 3.28 33.75
CA ARG A 153 9.83 4.42 32.83
C ARG A 153 8.55 4.73 32.06
N CYS A 154 7.87 3.70 31.56
CA CYS A 154 6.66 3.90 30.76
C CYS A 154 5.37 3.49 31.48
N GLY A 155 5.48 2.98 32.71
CA GLY A 155 4.38 2.49 33.54
C GLY A 155 3.69 1.24 33.03
N ARG A 156 4.10 0.69 31.87
CA ARG A 156 3.40 -0.44 31.23
C ARG A 156 3.93 -1.76 31.73
N ASP A 157 3.01 -2.65 32.05
CA ASP A 157 3.26 -4.06 32.35
C ASP A 157 3.88 -4.75 31.13
N LYS A 158 5.16 -5.10 31.26
CA LYS A 158 5.97 -5.68 30.20
C LYS A 158 6.96 -6.68 30.79
N PRO A 159 7.39 -7.69 30.02
CA PRO A 159 8.50 -8.52 30.42
C PRO A 159 9.71 -7.65 30.80
N VAL A 160 10.19 -7.80 32.03
CA VAL A 160 11.36 -7.08 32.52
C VAL A 160 12.58 -7.52 31.70
N ALA A 161 13.15 -6.57 30.96
CA ALA A 161 14.29 -6.77 30.07
C ALA A 161 15.61 -6.35 30.72
N ALA A 162 15.57 -5.31 31.55
CA ALA A 162 16.67 -4.86 32.38
C ALA A 162 16.10 -4.25 33.66
N LYS A 163 16.96 -3.92 34.62
CA LYS A 163 16.60 -3.09 35.78
C LYS A 163 17.43 -1.82 35.75
N THR A 164 16.91 -0.71 36.28
CA THR A 164 17.70 0.51 36.51
C THR A 164 18.75 0.26 37.59
N VAL A 165 19.67 1.21 37.79
CA VAL A 165 20.67 1.18 38.87
C VAL A 165 20.00 1.00 40.24
N ASP A 166 18.83 1.61 40.47
CA ASP A 166 18.03 1.44 41.70
C ASP A 166 17.16 0.17 41.73
N GLY A 167 17.42 -0.80 40.84
CA GLY A 167 16.73 -2.09 40.82
C GLY A 167 15.30 -2.08 40.25
N ARG A 168 14.82 -0.96 39.70
CA ARG A 168 13.45 -0.86 39.17
C ARG A 168 13.33 -1.48 37.77
N PRO A 169 12.22 -2.18 37.45
CA PRO A 169 12.10 -2.92 36.19
C PRO A 169 11.98 -2.02 34.95
N LEU A 170 12.74 -2.31 33.91
CA LEU A 170 12.63 -1.67 32.59
C LEU A 170 12.22 -2.68 31.52
N CYS A 171 11.30 -2.27 30.64
CA CYS A 171 10.95 -3.03 29.46
C CYS A 171 11.96 -2.80 28.33
N HIS A 172 12.11 -3.78 27.43
CA HIS A 172 13.11 -3.76 26.35
C HIS A 172 13.13 -2.46 25.52
N PRO A 173 11.99 -1.87 25.11
CA PRO A 173 12.00 -0.55 24.45
C PRO A 173 12.53 0.59 25.32
N CYS A 174 12.18 0.62 26.61
CA CYS A 174 12.63 1.65 27.54
C CYS A 174 14.11 1.50 27.88
N THR A 175 14.61 0.27 27.95
CA THR A 175 16.05 -0.04 28.05
C THR A 175 16.80 0.47 26.82
N ARG A 176 16.32 0.18 25.60
CA ARG A 176 16.98 0.68 24.36
C ARG A 176 16.91 2.19 24.18
N ALA A 177 15.89 2.82 24.76
CA ALA A 177 15.73 4.27 24.79
C ALA A 177 16.44 4.91 25.99
N ASP A 178 17.08 4.12 26.86
CA ASP A 178 17.83 4.65 27.99
C ASP A 178 19.10 5.33 27.51
N PRO A 179 19.30 6.65 27.77
CA PRO A 179 20.56 7.32 27.48
C PRO A 179 21.74 6.61 28.13
N ALA A 180 21.55 5.93 29.27
CA ALA A 180 22.56 5.09 29.90
C ALA A 180 23.09 3.95 28.99
N ASN A 181 22.31 3.57 27.95
CA ASN A 181 22.68 2.55 26.97
C ASN A 181 23.10 3.15 25.61
N HIS A 182 23.30 4.47 25.52
CA HIS A 182 23.72 5.15 24.29
C HIS A 182 25.19 5.56 24.38
N GLU A 183 25.90 5.45 23.26
CA GLU A 183 27.31 5.81 23.13
C GLU A 183 27.48 6.72 21.90
N LEU A 184 28.60 7.43 21.84
CA LEU A 184 28.95 8.24 20.69
C LEU A 184 29.27 7.34 19.48
N CYS A 185 28.52 7.49 18.39
CA CYS A 185 28.83 6.76 17.17
C CYS A 185 30.05 7.38 16.47
N THR A 186 31.15 6.63 16.35
CA THR A 186 32.40 7.12 15.77
C THR A 186 32.31 7.49 14.29
N ARG A 187 31.29 7.02 13.56
CA ARG A 187 31.09 7.36 12.13
C ARG A 187 30.23 8.60 11.88
N CYS A 188 29.20 8.86 12.70
CA CYS A 188 28.30 9.99 12.47
C CYS A 188 28.23 11.01 13.62
N GLY A 189 29.02 10.81 14.67
CA GLY A 189 29.11 11.71 15.82
C GLY A 189 27.84 11.78 16.67
N ARG A 190 26.82 10.95 16.43
CA ARG A 190 25.58 10.98 17.21
C ARG A 190 25.67 10.08 18.43
N VAL A 191 25.24 10.57 19.58
CA VAL A 191 24.94 9.73 20.75
C VAL A 191 23.69 8.91 20.44
N ALA A 192 23.87 7.60 20.34
CA ALA A 192 22.81 6.67 19.99
C ALA A 192 23.14 5.27 20.51
N LEU A 193 22.13 4.39 20.53
CA LEU A 193 22.37 2.96 20.78
C LEU A 193 23.33 2.41 19.71
N VAL A 194 24.52 2.02 20.16
CA VAL A 194 25.51 1.33 19.33
C VAL A 194 25.02 -0.10 19.11
N VAL A 195 24.94 -0.51 17.85
CA VAL A 195 24.45 -1.85 17.48
C VAL A 195 25.57 -2.78 17.03
N ARG A 196 26.76 -2.23 16.83
CA ARG A 196 27.99 -2.94 16.51
C ARG A 196 29.15 -2.16 17.10
N SER A 197 29.99 -2.84 17.89
CA SER A 197 31.34 -2.36 18.14
C SER A 197 32.37 -3.34 17.62
N ASP A 198 33.46 -2.81 17.09
CA ASP A 198 34.59 -3.56 16.56
C ASP A 198 35.86 -2.74 16.80
N GLY A 199 36.68 -3.15 17.78
CA GLY A 199 37.77 -2.31 18.30
C GLY A 199 37.29 -0.92 18.72
N ASP A 200 37.93 0.12 18.16
CA ASP A 200 37.59 1.53 18.39
C ASP A 200 36.32 1.98 17.65
N GLN A 201 35.77 1.16 16.76
CA GLN A 201 34.62 1.55 15.96
C GLN A 201 33.31 1.27 16.70
N ARG A 202 32.59 2.34 17.10
CA ARG A 202 31.25 2.27 17.68
C ARG A 202 30.20 2.74 16.66
N LEU A 203 29.43 1.81 16.09
CA LEU A 203 28.47 2.14 15.03
C LEU A 203 27.03 2.04 15.51
N CYS A 204 26.30 3.16 15.38
CA CYS A 204 24.85 3.16 15.52
C CYS A 204 24.18 2.40 14.36
N GLY A 205 22.93 1.97 14.56
CA GLY A 205 22.19 1.18 13.56
C GLY A 205 21.95 1.85 12.21
N ARG A 206 22.19 3.16 12.08
CA ARG A 206 22.15 3.87 10.80
C ARG A 206 23.48 3.85 10.05
N CYS A 207 24.59 3.80 10.79
CA CYS A 207 25.95 3.84 10.26
C CYS A 207 26.50 2.46 9.94
N PHE A 208 26.00 1.44 10.63
CA PHE A 208 26.33 0.06 10.36
C PHE A 208 25.78 -0.39 9.00
N ARG A 209 26.65 -0.94 8.14
CA ARG A 209 26.31 -1.61 6.88
C ARG A 209 26.73 -3.06 7.00
N ALA A 210 25.82 -3.99 6.74
CA ALA A 210 26.13 -5.41 6.83
C ALA A 210 27.14 -5.80 5.74
N PRO A 211 28.16 -6.62 6.04
CA PRO A 211 29.12 -7.06 5.05
C PRO A 211 28.44 -7.86 3.92
N VAL A 212 29.04 -7.83 2.74
CA VAL A 212 28.54 -8.57 1.56
C VAL A 212 29.01 -10.01 1.65
N ALA A 213 28.07 -10.96 1.58
CA ALA A 213 28.35 -12.40 1.54
C ALA A 213 27.34 -13.12 0.63
N VAL A 214 27.62 -14.36 0.27
CA VAL A 214 26.68 -15.22 -0.46
C VAL A 214 25.57 -15.64 0.50
N CYS A 215 24.34 -15.26 0.18
CA CYS A 215 23.18 -15.59 1.02
C CYS A 215 22.88 -17.09 0.95
N ALA A 216 22.94 -17.79 2.08
CA ALA A 216 22.64 -19.22 2.21
C ALA A 216 21.27 -19.62 1.63
N ASP A 217 20.25 -18.75 1.74
CA ASP A 217 18.90 -19.08 1.22
C ASP A 217 18.71 -18.91 -0.29
N CYS A 218 19.37 -17.92 -0.90
CA CYS A 218 19.09 -17.56 -2.30
C CYS A 218 20.30 -17.65 -3.22
N GLY A 219 21.46 -18.02 -2.68
CA GLY A 219 22.73 -18.12 -3.40
C GLY A 219 23.27 -16.79 -3.94
N ARG A 220 22.63 -15.65 -3.65
CA ARG A 220 23.04 -14.34 -4.22
C ARG A 220 23.99 -13.60 -3.28
N THR A 221 25.08 -13.08 -3.83
CA THR A 221 26.02 -12.18 -3.16
C THR A 221 25.37 -10.82 -2.87
N ARG A 222 25.14 -10.52 -1.58
CA ARG A 222 24.45 -9.31 -1.10
C ARG A 222 24.92 -8.93 0.31
N PRO A 223 24.61 -7.72 0.79
CA PRO A 223 24.72 -7.41 2.22
C PRO A 223 23.90 -8.41 3.04
N CYS A 224 24.60 -9.20 3.86
CA CYS A 224 24.05 -10.32 4.61
C CYS A 224 24.24 -10.09 6.11
N ARG A 225 23.24 -10.46 6.89
CA ARG A 225 23.41 -10.60 8.34
C ARG A 225 24.26 -11.84 8.60
N PHE A 226 25.10 -11.78 9.63
CA PHE A 226 26.03 -12.86 9.98
C PHE A 226 26.93 -13.25 8.81
N ALA A 227 27.43 -12.24 8.08
CA ALA A 227 28.25 -12.44 6.88
C ALA A 227 29.50 -13.30 7.10
N GLN A 228 29.98 -13.39 8.35
CA GLN A 228 31.16 -14.14 8.76
C GLN A 228 30.83 -15.53 9.34
N THR A 229 29.56 -15.97 9.29
CA THR A 229 29.16 -17.30 9.73
C THR A 229 28.77 -18.17 8.54
N GLU A 230 28.60 -19.47 8.77
CA GLU A 230 28.23 -20.45 7.74
C GLU A 230 26.82 -20.24 7.15
N ALA A 231 25.99 -19.39 7.76
CA ALA A 231 24.63 -19.11 7.31
C ALA A 231 24.36 -17.61 7.07
N PRO A 232 25.09 -16.94 6.16
CA PRO A 232 24.82 -15.55 5.84
C PRO A 232 23.44 -15.41 5.21
N ARG A 233 22.64 -14.42 5.62
CA ARG A 233 21.30 -14.24 5.06
C ARG A 233 21.04 -12.81 4.62
N CYS A 234 20.64 -12.62 3.37
CA CYS A 234 20.34 -11.29 2.85
C CYS A 234 19.01 -10.76 3.42
N GLU A 235 18.88 -9.43 3.48
CA GLU A 235 17.70 -8.78 4.07
C GLU A 235 16.40 -9.17 3.36
N ARG A 236 16.44 -9.48 2.06
CA ARG A 236 15.25 -9.89 1.29
C ARG A 236 14.77 -11.30 1.64
N CYS A 237 15.68 -12.26 1.80
CA CYS A 237 15.32 -13.62 2.23
C CYS A 237 14.88 -13.63 3.69
N ALA A 238 15.56 -12.88 4.54
CA ALA A 238 15.13 -12.64 5.92
C ALA A 238 13.77 -11.94 6.02
N ALA A 239 13.46 -11.01 5.10
CA ALA A 239 12.15 -10.34 5.03
C ALA A 239 11.05 -11.26 4.50
N ARG A 240 11.38 -12.20 3.59
CA ARG A 240 10.45 -13.19 3.02
C ARG A 240 10.01 -14.25 4.03
N LEU A 241 10.81 -14.47 5.07
CA LEU A 241 10.52 -15.35 6.20
C LEU A 241 9.76 -14.65 7.35
N ARG A 242 9.38 -13.37 7.19
CA ARG A 242 8.56 -12.69 8.22
C ARG A 242 7.14 -13.24 8.18
N PRO A 243 6.60 -13.70 9.32
CA PRO A 243 5.25 -14.24 9.37
C PRO A 243 4.21 -13.18 8.94
N GLN A 244 3.27 -13.63 8.10
CA GLN A 244 2.12 -12.85 7.62
C GLN A 244 0.92 -13.23 8.49
N GLU A 245 0.36 -12.28 9.24
CA GLU A 245 -0.74 -12.54 10.17
C GLU A 245 -1.84 -11.49 10.04
N ALA A 246 -3.07 -11.87 10.40
CA ALA A 246 -4.24 -11.00 10.36
C ALA A 246 -4.03 -9.80 11.30
N CYS A 247 -3.99 -8.59 10.74
CA CYS A 247 -3.74 -7.40 11.53
C CYS A 247 -4.90 -7.14 12.49
N SER A 248 -4.62 -7.13 13.78
CA SER A 248 -5.58 -6.96 14.86
C SER A 248 -6.42 -5.69 14.87
N ARG A 249 -6.00 -4.67 14.13
CA ARG A 249 -6.73 -3.40 14.03
C ARG A 249 -7.51 -3.28 12.73
N CYS A 250 -7.07 -3.93 11.65
CA CYS A 250 -7.71 -3.80 10.33
C CYS A 250 -8.09 -5.13 9.68
N GLY A 251 -7.95 -6.26 10.39
CA GLY A 251 -8.25 -7.64 9.97
C GLY A 251 -7.32 -8.22 8.90
N ASN A 252 -6.69 -7.40 8.06
CA ASN A 252 -5.98 -7.87 6.87
C ASN A 252 -4.71 -8.66 7.20
N ILE A 253 -4.51 -9.81 6.55
CA ILE A 253 -3.27 -10.60 6.64
C ILE A 253 -2.14 -9.83 5.97
N ARG A 254 -1.15 -9.41 6.75
CA ARG A 254 0.02 -8.67 6.29
C ARG A 254 1.25 -9.05 7.12
N SER A 255 2.43 -8.68 6.64
CA SER A 255 3.66 -8.81 7.44
C SER A 255 3.51 -8.02 8.75
N VAL A 256 3.78 -8.69 9.87
CA VAL A 256 3.68 -8.07 11.20
C VAL A 256 4.78 -7.02 11.37
N ALA A 257 4.39 -5.76 11.56
CA ALA A 257 5.33 -4.64 11.71
C ALA A 257 5.54 -4.26 13.18
N ALA A 258 4.51 -4.41 14.00
CA ALA A 258 4.59 -4.33 15.46
C ALA A 258 3.51 -5.26 16.06
N ARG A 259 3.66 -5.75 17.29
CA ARG A 259 2.58 -6.46 17.99
C ARG A 259 2.09 -5.62 19.16
N GLN A 260 0.78 -5.38 19.22
CA GLN A 260 0.16 -4.88 20.44
C GLN A 260 -0.14 -6.08 21.34
N PRO A 261 0.31 -6.07 22.60
CA PRO A 261 0.16 -7.23 23.49
C PRO A 261 -1.31 -7.64 23.74
N ASP A 262 -2.26 -6.74 23.48
CA ASP A 262 -3.67 -6.79 23.87
C ASP A 262 -4.62 -6.78 22.66
N ARG A 263 -4.13 -6.54 21.45
CA ARG A 263 -4.93 -6.68 20.22
C ARG A 263 -4.36 -7.75 19.30
N GLY A 264 -3.06 -8.03 19.38
CA GLY A 264 -2.32 -8.96 18.52
C GLY A 264 -1.47 -8.23 17.46
N PRO A 265 -1.09 -8.90 16.36
CA PRO A 265 -0.20 -8.33 15.36
C PRO A 265 -0.80 -7.11 14.65
N LEU A 266 -0.02 -6.03 14.56
CA LEU A 266 -0.33 -4.86 13.76
C LEU A 266 0.53 -4.82 12.51
N CYS A 267 -0.13 -4.59 11.37
CA CYS A 267 0.57 -4.23 10.15
C CYS A 267 1.17 -2.82 10.28
N GLY A 268 2.13 -2.49 9.41
CA GLY A 268 2.90 -1.22 9.50
C GLY A 268 2.06 0.05 9.49
N SER A 269 0.85 0.00 8.93
CA SER A 269 -0.08 1.15 8.95
C SER A 269 -0.78 1.34 10.30
N CYS A 270 -1.01 0.25 11.05
CA CYS A 270 -1.77 0.28 12.29
C CYS A 270 -0.89 0.53 13.52
N SER A 271 0.42 0.27 13.42
CA SER A 271 1.40 0.41 14.51
C SER A 271 1.93 1.83 14.72
N THR A 272 1.66 2.76 13.82
CA THR A 272 2.10 4.14 13.95
C THR A 272 1.11 4.91 14.83
N VAL A 273 1.45 5.13 16.12
CA VAL A 273 0.57 5.86 17.06
C VAL A 273 0.67 7.36 16.77
N PRO A 274 -0.44 8.02 16.41
CA PRO A 274 -0.43 9.46 16.19
C PRO A 274 -0.35 10.20 17.53
N VAL A 275 0.53 11.20 17.62
CA VAL A 275 0.70 12.09 18.78
C VAL A 275 0.34 13.51 18.35
N ARG A 276 -0.11 14.34 19.29
CA ARG A 276 -0.40 15.75 19.00
C ARG A 276 0.86 16.44 18.46
N CYS A 277 0.78 16.98 17.25
CA CYS A 277 1.88 17.73 16.67
C CYS A 277 2.05 19.07 17.41
N HIS A 278 3.28 19.43 17.77
CA HIS A 278 3.60 20.70 18.42
C HIS A 278 3.19 21.91 17.56
N ILE A 279 3.52 21.89 16.25
CA ILE A 279 3.24 23.03 15.35
C ILE A 279 1.75 23.15 14.99
N CYS A 280 1.11 22.08 14.51
CA CYS A 280 -0.26 22.19 13.97
C CYS A 280 -1.35 21.72 14.93
N GLY A 281 -1.00 21.25 16.13
CA GLY A 281 -1.93 20.75 17.13
C GLY A 281 -2.68 19.46 16.76
N LYS A 282 -2.54 18.95 15.53
CA LYS A 282 -3.25 17.75 15.04
C LYS A 282 -2.57 16.47 15.50
N THR A 283 -3.36 15.50 15.95
CA THR A 283 -2.90 14.16 16.31
C THR A 283 -2.54 13.36 15.05
N LYS A 284 -1.23 13.17 14.82
CA LYS A 284 -0.67 12.60 13.58
C LYS A 284 0.57 11.76 13.91
N PRO A 285 0.96 10.78 13.07
CA PRO A 285 2.22 10.05 13.24
C PRO A 285 3.41 10.99 13.41
N VAL A 286 4.26 10.73 14.42
CA VAL A 286 5.49 11.51 14.65
C VAL A 286 6.51 11.15 13.58
N GLN A 287 6.90 12.15 12.77
CA GLN A 287 7.88 12.00 11.71
C GLN A 287 9.28 12.42 12.16
N GLY A 288 9.36 13.41 13.04
CA GLY A 288 10.59 13.83 13.69
C GLY A 288 10.30 14.60 14.95
N ARG A 289 11.36 14.96 15.67
CA ARG A 289 11.29 15.81 16.86
C ARG A 289 12.22 16.99 16.66
N GLY A 290 11.82 18.15 17.16
CA GLY A 290 12.71 19.30 17.18
C GLY A 290 13.79 19.19 18.27
N PRO A 291 14.61 20.22 18.45
CA PRO A 291 15.79 20.19 19.33
C PRO A 291 15.45 19.85 20.78
N GLU A 292 14.27 20.25 21.25
CA GLU A 292 13.82 20.05 22.64
C GLU A 292 12.89 18.82 22.79
N GLY A 293 12.79 17.99 21.74
CA GLY A 293 12.04 16.74 21.76
C GLY A 293 10.56 16.87 21.39
N GLU A 294 10.09 18.02 20.96
CA GLU A 294 8.72 18.29 20.55
C GLU A 294 8.29 17.46 19.33
N ALA A 295 7.12 16.82 19.40
CA ALA A 295 6.65 15.89 18.37
C ALA A 295 6.17 16.64 17.11
N LEU A 296 6.81 16.37 15.97
CA LEU A 296 6.42 16.93 14.68
C LEU A 296 5.75 15.87 13.82
N CYS A 297 4.52 16.13 13.39
CA CYS A 297 3.88 15.33 12.36
C CYS A 297 4.63 15.47 11.03
N ARG A 298 4.41 14.56 10.09
CA ARG A 298 5.07 14.60 8.77
C ARG A 298 5.01 15.96 8.08
N VAL A 299 3.83 16.59 8.03
CA VAL A 299 3.66 17.89 7.35
C VAL A 299 4.46 18.99 8.02
N CYS A 300 4.44 19.03 9.35
CA CYS A 300 5.13 20.05 10.13
C CYS A 300 6.64 19.80 10.15
N TYR A 301 7.07 18.55 10.27
CA TYR A 301 8.47 18.16 10.13
C TYR A 301 9.01 18.52 8.75
N ASP A 302 8.27 18.22 7.67
CA ASP A 302 8.66 18.52 6.30
C ASP A 302 8.86 20.03 6.06
N LYS A 303 8.24 20.90 6.87
CA LYS A 303 8.40 22.36 6.83
C LYS A 303 9.41 22.93 7.84
N HIS A 304 9.86 22.11 8.80
CA HIS A 304 10.72 22.57 9.88
C HIS A 304 12.19 22.63 9.44
N SER A 305 12.94 23.60 9.96
CA SER A 305 14.37 23.80 9.64
C SER A 305 15.21 22.54 9.92
N ILE A 306 14.91 21.81 11.00
CA ILE A 306 15.61 20.57 11.39
C ILE A 306 15.55 19.44 10.34
N ALA A 307 14.59 19.50 9.40
CA ALA A 307 14.49 18.54 8.32
C ALA A 307 15.43 18.86 7.14
N ARG A 308 16.04 20.06 7.12
CA ARG A 308 16.95 20.52 6.07
C ARG A 308 18.40 20.45 6.54
N ARG A 309 19.31 20.09 5.63
CA ARG A 309 20.76 19.98 5.84
C ARG A 309 21.47 20.25 4.53
N ASP A 310 22.76 20.61 4.58
CA ASP A 310 23.53 20.89 3.37
C ASP A 310 23.79 19.61 2.56
N CYS A 311 23.57 19.70 1.26
CA CYS A 311 23.85 18.63 0.33
C CYS A 311 25.36 18.40 0.24
N VAL A 312 25.81 17.16 0.42
CA VAL A 312 27.25 16.81 0.36
C VAL A 312 27.88 16.99 -1.03
N GLN A 313 27.06 17.15 -2.07
CA GLN A 313 27.52 17.31 -3.46
C GLN A 313 27.43 18.75 -3.96
N CYS A 314 26.31 19.44 -3.72
CA CYS A 314 26.11 20.80 -4.24
C CYS A 314 26.00 21.88 -3.15
N GLY A 315 26.11 21.53 -1.87
CA GLY A 315 26.01 22.47 -0.75
C GLY A 315 24.62 23.05 -0.48
N VAL A 316 23.61 22.79 -1.32
CA VAL A 316 22.28 23.37 -1.13
C VAL A 316 21.65 22.91 0.18
N LEU A 317 21.12 23.87 0.96
CA LEU A 317 20.36 23.60 2.17
C LEU A 317 18.96 23.12 1.80
N ASP A 318 18.76 21.80 1.82
CA ASP A 318 17.49 21.19 1.44
C ASP A 318 17.20 19.97 2.32
N ARG A 319 15.99 19.43 2.21
CA ARG A 319 15.69 18.13 2.78
C ARG A 319 16.40 17.05 1.97
N LEU A 320 17.52 16.59 2.52
CA LEU A 320 18.33 15.55 1.90
C LEU A 320 17.52 14.27 1.67
N TYR A 321 17.72 13.70 0.50
CA TYR A 321 17.35 12.36 0.13
C TYR A 321 18.28 11.34 0.81
N HIS A 322 18.67 10.27 0.12
CA HIS A 322 19.62 9.28 0.62
C HIS A 322 21.07 9.76 0.48
N HIS A 323 21.94 9.28 1.38
CA HIS A 323 23.39 9.51 1.34
C HIS A 323 23.85 10.99 1.42
N GLY A 324 23.01 11.85 1.99
CA GLY A 324 23.35 13.27 2.15
C GLY A 324 23.18 14.10 0.87
N LEU A 325 22.54 13.55 -0.16
CA LEU A 325 22.28 14.27 -1.41
C LEU A 325 20.92 14.97 -1.36
N CYS A 326 20.79 16.17 -1.91
CA CYS A 326 19.48 16.77 -2.19
C CYS A 326 18.73 15.94 -3.26
N ASN A 327 17.44 16.23 -3.46
CA ASN A 327 16.64 15.45 -4.42
C ASN A 327 17.20 15.53 -5.86
N SER A 328 17.72 16.69 -6.28
CA SER A 328 18.29 16.87 -7.62
C SER A 328 19.57 16.07 -7.80
N CYS A 329 20.57 16.21 -6.92
CA CYS A 329 21.82 15.42 -7.01
C CYS A 329 21.57 13.91 -6.88
N ALA A 330 20.59 13.51 -6.07
CA ALA A 330 20.21 12.11 -5.97
C ALA A 330 19.56 11.59 -7.26
N LEU A 331 18.70 12.39 -7.90
CA LEU A 331 18.08 12.03 -9.18
C LEU A 331 19.13 11.91 -10.27
N ASP A 332 19.97 12.93 -10.44
CA ASP A 332 21.07 12.97 -11.39
C ASP A 332 21.91 11.68 -11.31
N ARG A 333 22.40 11.36 -10.11
CA ARG A 333 23.17 10.14 -9.89
C ARG A 333 22.42 8.85 -10.25
N GLN A 334 21.11 8.78 -10.02
CA GLN A 334 20.32 7.60 -10.39
C GLN A 334 20.07 7.52 -11.90
N LEU A 335 19.80 8.64 -12.57
CA LEU A 335 19.59 8.68 -14.02
C LEU A 335 20.89 8.34 -14.75
N THR A 336 22.01 8.95 -14.36
CA THR A 336 23.33 8.65 -14.90
C THR A 336 23.65 7.17 -14.72
N GLY A 337 23.42 6.60 -13.53
CA GLY A 337 23.64 5.16 -13.30
C GLY A 337 22.74 4.22 -14.12
N LEU A 338 21.63 4.69 -14.69
CA LEU A 338 20.69 3.88 -15.50
C LEU A 338 20.87 4.08 -17.01
N LEU A 339 21.26 5.28 -17.44
CA LEU A 339 21.35 5.68 -18.84
C LEU A 339 22.79 5.74 -19.36
N ALA A 340 23.79 5.85 -18.47
CA ALA A 340 25.18 5.83 -18.87
C ALA A 340 25.62 4.44 -19.34
N GLY A 341 26.48 4.43 -20.37
CA GLY A 341 27.17 3.21 -20.81
C GLY A 341 28.25 2.78 -19.82
N ARG A 342 29.06 1.77 -20.18
CA ARG A 342 30.16 1.25 -19.34
C ARG A 342 31.20 2.30 -18.92
N GLY A 343 31.25 3.45 -19.60
CA GLY A 343 32.15 4.57 -19.29
C GLY A 343 31.58 5.65 -18.35
N GLY A 344 30.36 5.49 -17.81
CA GLY A 344 29.76 6.46 -16.89
C GLY A 344 29.23 7.75 -17.54
N ILE A 345 29.30 7.85 -18.88
CA ILE A 345 28.77 8.96 -19.67
C ILE A 345 27.47 8.52 -20.35
N VAL A 346 26.45 9.39 -20.34
CA VAL A 346 25.18 9.20 -21.05
C VAL A 346 25.44 9.30 -22.56
N GLN A 347 24.92 8.34 -23.34
CA GLN A 347 25.12 8.37 -24.79
C GLN A 347 24.41 9.58 -25.41
N PRO A 348 24.98 10.22 -26.47
CA PRO A 348 24.37 11.39 -27.12
C PRO A 348 22.90 11.19 -27.53
N ASP A 349 22.57 9.99 -28.02
CA ASP A 349 21.21 9.61 -28.42
C ASP A 349 20.18 9.60 -27.28
N LEU A 350 20.64 9.49 -26.03
CA LEU A 350 19.82 9.45 -24.82
C LEU A 350 19.88 10.75 -24.03
N GLU A 351 20.72 11.70 -24.43
CA GLU A 351 20.82 13.01 -23.78
C GLU A 351 19.48 13.76 -23.77
N PRO A 352 18.67 13.79 -24.85
CA PRO A 352 17.35 14.41 -24.81
C PRO A 352 16.40 13.74 -23.79
N VAL A 353 16.51 12.42 -23.61
CA VAL A 353 15.73 11.68 -22.61
C VAL A 353 16.19 12.01 -21.21
N PHE A 354 17.51 12.07 -20.98
CA PHE A 354 18.09 12.47 -19.72
C PHE A 354 17.62 13.87 -19.31
N GLN A 355 17.72 14.85 -20.21
CA GLN A 355 17.29 16.23 -19.97
C GLN A 355 15.78 16.32 -19.72
N CYS A 356 14.96 15.62 -20.51
CA CYS A 356 13.51 15.53 -20.30
C CYS A 356 13.14 15.07 -18.87
N LEU A 357 13.82 14.03 -18.39
CA LEU A 357 13.65 13.53 -17.04
C LEU A 357 14.22 14.52 -16.02
N HIS A 358 15.41 15.07 -16.24
CA HIS A 358 16.05 15.98 -15.31
C HIS A 358 15.25 17.29 -15.08
N ARG A 359 14.50 17.77 -16.09
CA ARG A 359 13.57 18.92 -15.97
C ARG A 359 12.35 18.64 -15.07
N GLY A 360 12.04 17.37 -14.78
CA GLY A 360 10.92 17.01 -13.92
C GLY A 360 11.17 17.26 -12.44
N ASP A 361 10.12 17.17 -11.62
CA ASP A 361 10.24 17.25 -10.14
C ASP A 361 11.12 16.11 -9.61
N PRO A 362 12.29 16.39 -9.00
CA PRO A 362 13.26 15.36 -8.68
C PRO A 362 12.74 14.30 -7.71
N LEU A 363 11.93 14.73 -6.73
CA LEU A 363 11.39 13.83 -5.73
C LEU A 363 10.35 12.87 -6.34
N SER A 364 9.45 13.35 -7.21
CA SER A 364 8.48 12.51 -7.90
C SER A 364 9.14 11.47 -8.81
N LEU A 365 10.21 11.85 -9.51
CA LEU A 365 11.00 10.92 -10.33
C LEU A 365 11.75 9.90 -9.49
N LEU A 366 12.36 10.31 -8.38
CA LEU A 366 12.98 9.37 -7.44
C LEU A 366 11.95 8.37 -6.89
N TYR A 367 10.72 8.80 -6.63
CA TYR A 367 9.64 7.87 -6.26
C TYR A 367 9.25 6.93 -7.41
N TRP A 368 9.18 7.43 -8.64
CA TRP A 368 8.91 6.62 -9.82
C TRP A 368 10.02 5.57 -10.06
N LEU A 369 11.28 5.96 -9.93
CA LEU A 369 12.46 5.10 -10.06
C LEU A 369 12.58 4.06 -8.95
N ARG A 370 11.84 4.16 -7.83
CA ARG A 370 11.84 3.08 -6.82
C ARG A 370 11.25 1.79 -7.35
N GLU A 371 10.33 1.89 -8.30
CA GLU A 371 9.68 0.73 -8.92
C GLU A 371 10.62 0.03 -9.91
N PRO A 372 10.56 -1.31 -10.03
CA PRO A 372 11.45 -2.05 -10.93
C PRO A 372 11.15 -1.78 -12.41
N VAL A 373 9.88 -1.55 -12.76
CA VAL A 373 9.46 -1.37 -14.17
C VAL A 373 10.09 -0.13 -14.82
N PRO A 374 10.03 1.08 -14.23
CA PRO A 374 10.75 2.25 -14.73
C PRO A 374 12.25 2.05 -14.92
N ARG A 375 12.92 1.39 -13.97
CA ARG A 375 14.36 1.12 -14.08
C ARG A 375 14.68 0.21 -15.25
N HIS A 376 13.91 -0.88 -15.42
CA HIS A 376 14.09 -1.77 -16.55
C HIS A 376 13.78 -1.10 -17.88
N LEU A 377 12.76 -0.23 -17.93
CA LEU A 377 12.41 0.56 -19.11
C LEU A 377 13.59 1.47 -19.53
N LEU A 378 14.18 2.22 -18.60
CA LEU A 378 15.33 3.08 -18.90
C LEU A 378 16.58 2.25 -19.26
N ALA A 379 16.81 1.14 -18.59
CA ALA A 379 17.91 0.24 -18.94
C ALA A 379 17.72 -0.40 -20.33
N ALA A 380 16.48 -0.71 -20.73
CA ALA A 380 16.16 -1.22 -22.06
C ALA A 380 16.38 -0.15 -23.14
N LEU A 381 16.09 1.12 -22.85
CA LEU A 381 16.45 2.24 -23.72
C LEU A 381 17.96 2.41 -23.82
N ALA A 382 18.68 2.29 -22.70
CA ALA A 382 20.14 2.34 -22.69
C ALA A 382 20.80 1.19 -23.47
N ALA A 383 20.15 0.03 -23.52
CA ALA A 383 20.62 -1.13 -24.27
C ALA A 383 20.25 -1.06 -25.76
N ALA A 384 19.18 -0.34 -26.12
CA ALA A 384 18.80 -0.11 -27.50
C ALA A 384 19.77 0.89 -28.13
N LYS A 385 20.52 0.48 -29.15
CA LYS A 385 21.40 1.37 -29.89
C LYS A 385 20.55 2.36 -30.72
N GLY A 386 20.88 3.64 -30.69
CA GLY A 386 20.22 4.68 -31.49
C GLY A 386 19.23 5.58 -30.72
N PRO A 387 18.66 6.59 -31.39
CA PRO A 387 17.74 7.54 -30.78
C PRO A 387 16.43 6.89 -30.34
N VAL A 388 15.80 7.44 -29.31
CA VAL A 388 14.50 6.95 -28.85
C VAL A 388 13.41 7.30 -29.86
N THR A 389 12.72 6.28 -30.36
CA THR A 389 11.59 6.44 -31.29
C THR A 389 10.29 5.87 -30.72
N HIS A 390 9.18 6.24 -31.35
CA HIS A 390 7.88 5.65 -31.03
C HIS A 390 7.85 4.13 -31.23
N ASP A 391 8.50 3.64 -32.28
CA ASP A 391 8.58 2.22 -32.63
C ASP A 391 9.43 1.43 -31.63
N LEU A 392 10.56 2.00 -31.19
CA LEU A 392 11.36 1.43 -30.11
C LEU A 392 10.51 1.22 -28.86
N LEU A 393 9.79 2.26 -28.42
CA LEU A 393 8.90 2.17 -27.26
C LEU A 393 7.74 1.19 -27.49
N ASP A 394 7.28 1.02 -28.72
CA ASP A 394 6.21 0.10 -29.08
C ASP A 394 6.64 -1.37 -29.07
N GLY A 395 7.93 -1.65 -29.30
CA GLY A 395 8.53 -2.98 -29.19
C GLY A 395 8.85 -3.41 -27.75
N LEU A 396 8.83 -2.49 -26.77
CA LEU A 396 9.14 -2.82 -25.38
C LEU A 396 8.06 -3.70 -24.75
N GLN A 397 8.44 -4.89 -24.25
CA GLN A 397 7.57 -5.84 -23.55
C GLN A 397 7.24 -5.43 -22.10
N HIS A 398 7.20 -4.12 -21.82
CA HIS A 398 6.92 -3.59 -20.49
C HIS A 398 5.42 -3.27 -20.33
N PRO A 399 4.92 -3.12 -19.09
CA PRO A 399 3.52 -2.75 -18.87
C PRO A 399 3.13 -1.51 -19.68
N ALA A 400 2.12 -1.66 -20.54
CA ALA A 400 1.69 -0.62 -21.50
C ALA A 400 1.44 0.76 -20.86
N ARG A 401 1.04 0.78 -19.58
CA ARG A 401 0.87 2.02 -18.82
C ARG A 401 2.18 2.78 -18.61
N ALA A 402 3.27 2.11 -18.25
CA ALA A 402 4.55 2.76 -17.98
C ALA A 402 5.14 3.36 -19.26
N VAL A 403 5.15 2.58 -20.34
CA VAL A 403 5.56 3.02 -21.68
C VAL A 403 4.76 4.25 -22.13
N ARG A 404 3.43 4.21 -21.99
CA ARG A 404 2.55 5.34 -22.36
C ARG A 404 2.83 6.61 -21.57
N HIS A 405 3.18 6.51 -20.29
CA HIS A 405 3.53 7.70 -19.48
C HIS A 405 4.88 8.27 -19.86
N LEU A 406 5.89 7.43 -20.09
CA LEU A 406 7.19 7.90 -20.58
C LEU A 406 7.04 8.56 -21.95
N ARG A 407 6.35 7.90 -22.89
CA ARG A 407 6.11 8.45 -24.22
C ARG A 407 5.41 9.80 -24.16
N ALA A 408 4.35 9.93 -23.35
CA ALA A 408 3.65 11.18 -23.21
C ALA A 408 4.57 12.30 -22.68
N ALA A 409 5.48 11.99 -21.75
CA ALA A 409 6.46 12.96 -21.26
C ALA A 409 7.46 13.36 -22.35
N LEU A 410 8.02 12.39 -23.08
CA LEU A 410 8.95 12.65 -24.19
C LEU A 410 8.30 13.44 -25.33
N THR A 411 7.04 13.16 -25.67
CA THR A 411 6.30 13.94 -26.67
C THR A 411 5.99 15.35 -26.19
N ALA A 412 5.62 15.52 -24.92
CA ALA A 412 5.33 16.84 -24.36
C ALA A 412 6.57 17.73 -24.30
N ASP A 413 7.74 17.13 -24.11
CA ASP A 413 9.04 17.81 -24.02
C ASP A 413 9.74 17.97 -25.38
N GLY A 414 9.10 17.53 -26.47
CA GLY A 414 9.61 17.66 -27.84
C GLY A 414 10.64 16.62 -28.26
N VAL A 415 11.00 15.67 -27.38
CA VAL A 415 11.94 14.57 -27.68
C VAL A 415 11.37 13.60 -28.71
N LEU A 416 10.05 13.36 -28.66
CA LEU A 416 9.33 12.56 -29.64
C LEU A 416 8.32 13.41 -30.41
N PRO A 417 8.10 13.18 -31.72
CA PRO A 417 7.08 13.88 -32.47
C PRO A 417 5.68 13.57 -31.91
N ALA A 418 4.74 14.52 -32.10
CA ALA A 418 3.34 14.31 -31.73
C ALA A 418 2.73 13.14 -32.51
N ARG A 419 2.09 12.21 -31.80
CA ARG A 419 1.41 11.04 -32.38
C ARG A 419 0.08 10.79 -31.67
N ASP A 420 -0.97 10.45 -32.43
CA ASP A 420 -2.23 10.02 -31.83
C ASP A 420 -2.10 8.59 -31.32
N GLU A 421 -1.73 8.46 -30.04
CA GLU A 421 -1.53 7.17 -29.39
C GLU A 421 -2.76 6.26 -29.44
N ARG A 422 -3.99 6.81 -29.47
CA ARG A 422 -5.20 5.97 -29.51
C ARG A 422 -5.38 5.37 -30.89
N LEU A 423 -5.15 6.16 -31.93
CA LEU A 423 -5.19 5.70 -33.30
C LEU A 423 -4.08 4.66 -33.53
N SER A 424 -2.84 4.94 -33.12
CA SER A 424 -1.73 3.99 -33.24
C SER A 424 -1.94 2.70 -32.44
N GLU A 425 -2.55 2.76 -31.25
CA GLU A 425 -2.96 1.55 -30.50
C GLU A 425 -4.03 0.76 -31.26
N LEU A 426 -5.00 1.43 -31.90
CA LEU A 426 -6.03 0.77 -32.70
C LEU A 426 -5.43 0.12 -33.95
N ASP A 427 -4.58 0.83 -34.70
CA ASP A 427 -3.92 0.32 -35.90
C ASP A 427 -3.10 -0.95 -35.59
N ARG A 428 -2.42 -1.02 -34.43
CA ARG A 428 -1.70 -2.23 -34.00
C ARG A 428 -2.61 -3.34 -33.46
N TRP A 429 -3.72 -2.99 -32.82
CA TRP A 429 -4.64 -3.95 -32.21
C TRP A 429 -5.51 -4.65 -33.25
N LEU A 430 -5.97 -3.93 -34.28
CA LEU A 430 -6.94 -4.41 -35.26
C LEU A 430 -6.49 -5.67 -36.02
N PRO A 431 -5.28 -5.76 -36.58
CA PRO A 431 -4.82 -6.96 -37.27
C PRO A 431 -4.86 -8.20 -36.35
N ARG A 432 -4.42 -8.04 -35.09
CA ARG A 432 -4.44 -9.12 -34.09
C ARG A 432 -5.85 -9.51 -33.68
N ALA A 433 -6.77 -8.55 -33.61
CA ALA A 433 -8.15 -8.81 -33.25
C ALA A 433 -8.88 -9.61 -34.33
N VAL A 434 -8.74 -9.18 -35.59
CA VAL A 434 -9.41 -9.80 -36.74
C VAL A 434 -8.79 -11.16 -37.09
N ALA A 435 -7.50 -11.37 -36.81
CA ALA A 435 -6.85 -12.68 -36.97
C ALA A 435 -7.50 -13.83 -36.18
N ARG A 436 -8.37 -13.52 -35.19
CA ARG A 436 -9.17 -14.51 -34.47
C ARG A 436 -10.28 -15.16 -35.30
N ILE A 437 -10.64 -14.58 -36.44
CA ILE A 437 -11.57 -15.18 -37.38
C ILE A 437 -10.78 -16.21 -38.19
N GLU A 438 -11.22 -17.47 -38.18
CA GLU A 438 -10.51 -18.59 -38.81
C GLU A 438 -10.60 -18.54 -40.34
N ASP A 439 -11.79 -18.26 -40.87
CA ASP A 439 -12.03 -18.18 -42.31
C ASP A 439 -11.35 -16.95 -42.95
N PRO A 440 -10.51 -17.13 -43.99
CA PRO A 440 -9.82 -16.03 -44.64
C PRO A 440 -10.73 -14.99 -45.31
N ALA A 441 -11.86 -15.40 -45.89
CA ALA A 441 -12.78 -14.51 -46.59
C ALA A 441 -13.54 -13.62 -45.58
N GLU A 442 -14.09 -14.19 -44.52
CA GLU A 442 -14.77 -13.41 -43.47
C GLU A 442 -13.79 -12.55 -42.66
N ARG A 443 -12.55 -13.03 -42.45
CA ARG A 443 -11.46 -12.24 -41.89
C ARG A 443 -11.19 -11.00 -42.75
N GLN A 444 -11.20 -11.15 -44.07
CA GLN A 444 -11.01 -10.03 -45.00
C GLN A 444 -12.18 -9.04 -44.97
N VAL A 445 -13.42 -9.52 -44.83
CA VAL A 445 -14.62 -8.66 -44.65
C VAL A 445 -14.50 -7.84 -43.37
N ALA A 446 -14.18 -8.46 -42.22
CA ALA A 446 -14.01 -7.75 -40.95
C ALA A 446 -12.83 -6.76 -40.98
N ARG A 447 -11.73 -7.11 -41.65
CA ARG A 447 -10.58 -6.20 -41.87
C ARG A 447 -10.98 -5.00 -42.73
N SER A 448 -11.76 -5.23 -43.79
CA SER A 448 -12.23 -4.19 -44.69
C SER A 448 -13.18 -3.24 -43.98
N PHE A 449 -14.12 -3.77 -43.18
CA PHE A 449 -14.98 -2.98 -42.31
C PHE A 449 -14.16 -2.10 -41.36
N ALA A 450 -13.22 -2.69 -40.61
CA ALA A 450 -12.36 -1.95 -39.69
C ALA A 450 -11.58 -0.82 -40.38
N THR A 451 -11.05 -1.09 -41.57
CA THR A 451 -10.19 -0.16 -42.31
C THR A 451 -10.99 0.98 -42.95
N TRP A 452 -12.03 0.63 -43.70
CA TRP A 452 -12.75 1.59 -44.54
C TRP A 452 -13.87 2.31 -43.79
N HIS A 453 -14.53 1.66 -42.83
CA HIS A 453 -15.61 2.27 -42.06
C HIS A 453 -15.07 3.05 -40.85
N HIS A 454 -14.15 2.46 -40.08
CA HIS A 454 -13.64 3.07 -38.84
C HIS A 454 -12.35 3.85 -39.03
N LEU A 455 -11.26 3.20 -39.47
CA LEU A 455 -9.93 3.84 -39.50
C LEU A 455 -9.89 5.03 -40.45
N ARG A 456 -10.49 4.94 -41.65
CA ARG A 456 -10.58 6.09 -42.57
C ARG A 456 -11.23 7.31 -41.91
N ARG A 457 -12.34 7.10 -41.20
CA ARG A 457 -13.04 8.18 -40.46
C ARG A 457 -12.19 8.72 -39.32
N LEU A 458 -11.57 7.84 -38.52
CA LEU A 458 -10.74 8.26 -37.38
C LEU A 458 -9.48 9.00 -37.82
N ARG A 459 -8.83 8.59 -38.91
CA ARG A 459 -7.68 9.28 -39.50
C ARG A 459 -8.04 10.70 -39.92
N ARG A 460 -9.16 10.89 -40.62
CA ARG A 460 -9.68 12.22 -40.97
C ARG A 460 -10.01 13.09 -39.75
N ILE A 461 -10.49 12.48 -38.66
CA ILE A 461 -10.73 13.21 -37.40
C ILE A 461 -9.39 13.59 -36.76
N ALA A 462 -8.42 12.67 -36.76
CA ALA A 462 -7.10 12.84 -36.17
C ALA A 462 -6.29 13.97 -36.82
N GLU A 463 -6.50 14.24 -38.11
CA GLU A 463 -5.94 15.41 -38.83
C GLU A 463 -6.32 16.74 -38.16
N LYS A 464 -7.52 16.82 -37.55
CA LYS A 464 -8.02 18.06 -36.92
C LYS A 464 -7.90 18.04 -35.40
N GLN A 465 -8.08 16.88 -34.77
CA GLN A 465 -8.08 16.75 -33.32
C GLN A 465 -7.77 15.31 -32.87
N PRO A 466 -7.14 15.12 -31.70
CA PRO A 466 -6.87 13.78 -31.19
C PRO A 466 -8.14 12.96 -30.96
N VAL A 467 -8.08 11.69 -31.38
CA VAL A 467 -9.13 10.68 -31.18
C VAL A 467 -9.44 10.58 -29.69
N THR A 468 -10.72 10.56 -29.38
CA THR A 468 -11.20 10.45 -28.00
C THR A 468 -11.18 8.99 -27.52
N PHE A 469 -11.10 8.81 -26.19
CA PHE A 469 -11.22 7.47 -25.60
C PHE A 469 -12.53 6.77 -25.99
N HIS A 470 -13.64 7.53 -26.05
CA HIS A 470 -14.94 6.97 -26.38
C HIS A 470 -14.99 6.50 -27.83
N GLN A 471 -14.53 7.31 -28.79
CA GLN A 471 -14.44 6.91 -30.20
C GLN A 471 -13.64 5.61 -30.36
N ALA A 472 -12.45 5.53 -29.75
CA ALA A 472 -11.63 4.31 -29.81
C ALA A 472 -12.29 3.10 -29.13
N THR A 473 -13.03 3.31 -28.04
CA THR A 473 -13.75 2.25 -27.33
C THR A 473 -14.92 1.72 -28.14
N VAL A 474 -15.66 2.61 -28.81
CA VAL A 474 -16.78 2.22 -29.70
C VAL A 474 -16.27 1.32 -30.82
N VAL A 475 -15.19 1.72 -31.51
CA VAL A 475 -14.56 0.89 -32.55
C VAL A 475 -14.14 -0.47 -32.01
N ARG A 476 -13.47 -0.52 -30.83
CA ARG A 476 -13.09 -1.80 -30.21
C ARG A 476 -14.29 -2.69 -29.89
N ARG A 477 -15.43 -2.11 -29.48
CA ARG A 477 -16.65 -2.85 -29.18
C ARG A 477 -17.31 -3.37 -30.45
N GLU A 478 -17.42 -2.55 -31.49
CA GLU A 478 -18.01 -2.94 -32.78
C GLU A 478 -17.20 -4.06 -33.44
N ILE A 479 -15.87 -3.96 -33.46
CA ILE A 479 -15.02 -5.03 -34.02
C ILE A 479 -15.12 -6.31 -33.21
N LYS A 480 -15.19 -6.23 -31.87
CA LYS A 480 -15.43 -7.42 -31.04
C LYS A 480 -16.79 -8.05 -31.30
N ALA A 481 -17.84 -7.24 -31.45
CA ALA A 481 -19.18 -7.72 -31.75
C ALA A 481 -19.25 -8.36 -33.13
N ALA A 482 -18.55 -7.80 -34.13
CA ALA A 482 -18.41 -8.38 -35.46
C ALA A 482 -17.72 -9.75 -35.41
N ILE A 483 -16.59 -9.86 -34.70
CA ILE A 483 -15.88 -11.14 -34.52
C ILE A 483 -16.81 -12.16 -33.84
N GLN A 484 -17.51 -11.76 -32.78
CA GLN A 484 -18.44 -12.64 -32.07
C GLN A 484 -19.58 -13.15 -32.96
N LEU A 485 -20.18 -12.28 -33.77
CA LEU A 485 -21.23 -12.66 -34.71
C LEU A 485 -20.71 -13.68 -35.73
N VAL A 486 -19.55 -13.41 -36.35
CA VAL A 486 -18.95 -14.29 -37.35
C VAL A 486 -18.60 -15.65 -36.74
N THR A 487 -17.96 -15.67 -35.57
CA THR A 487 -17.65 -16.91 -34.86
C THR A 487 -18.91 -17.69 -34.49
N TRP A 488 -19.99 -17.01 -34.13
CA TRP A 488 -21.26 -17.65 -33.78
C TRP A 488 -21.96 -18.26 -34.99
N LEU A 489 -22.02 -17.55 -36.13
CA LEU A 489 -22.59 -18.07 -37.37
C LEU A 489 -21.85 -19.34 -37.81
N ARG A 490 -20.52 -19.29 -37.77
CA ARG A 490 -19.67 -20.44 -38.10
C ARG A 490 -19.90 -21.64 -37.18
N ALA A 491 -20.07 -21.41 -35.88
CA ALA A 491 -20.39 -22.48 -34.93
C ALA A 491 -21.72 -23.19 -35.24
N ARG A 492 -22.62 -22.55 -35.98
CA ARG A 492 -23.90 -23.12 -36.46
C ARG A 492 -23.84 -23.64 -37.90
N GLY A 493 -22.65 -23.68 -38.51
CA GLY A 493 -22.47 -24.12 -39.89
C GLY A 493 -22.96 -23.12 -40.94
N THR A 494 -23.26 -21.87 -40.57
CA THR A 494 -23.63 -20.80 -41.51
C THR A 494 -22.49 -19.82 -41.73
N THR A 495 -22.63 -18.96 -42.72
CA THR A 495 -21.65 -17.92 -43.07
C THR A 495 -22.33 -16.57 -43.17
N LEU A 496 -21.56 -15.48 -43.20
CA LEU A 496 -22.10 -14.15 -43.45
C LEU A 496 -22.96 -14.05 -44.72
N SER A 497 -22.59 -14.76 -45.80
CA SER A 497 -23.31 -14.68 -47.08
C SER A 497 -24.58 -15.54 -47.12
N THR A 498 -24.66 -16.58 -46.29
CA THR A 498 -25.77 -17.55 -46.27
C THR A 498 -26.67 -17.42 -45.04
N CYS A 499 -26.33 -16.53 -44.10
CA CYS A 499 -27.14 -16.32 -42.91
C CYS A 499 -28.52 -15.75 -43.25
N THR A 500 -29.54 -16.19 -42.51
CA THR A 500 -30.92 -15.75 -42.66
C THR A 500 -31.30 -14.78 -41.54
N GLN A 501 -32.43 -14.09 -41.68
CA GLN A 501 -32.95 -13.23 -40.60
C GLN A 501 -33.23 -14.05 -39.33
N HIS A 502 -33.64 -15.32 -39.48
CA HIS A 502 -33.86 -16.23 -38.36
C HIS A 502 -32.58 -16.47 -37.55
N ASP A 503 -31.43 -16.65 -38.21
CA ASP A 503 -30.14 -16.78 -37.53
C ASP A 503 -29.78 -15.52 -36.73
N ILE A 504 -30.11 -14.33 -37.28
CA ILE A 504 -29.86 -13.06 -36.59
C ILE A 504 -30.80 -12.88 -35.40
N ASP A 505 -32.06 -13.29 -35.51
CA ASP A 505 -33.02 -13.23 -34.41
C ASP A 505 -32.65 -14.20 -33.28
N ASP A 506 -32.19 -15.41 -33.62
CA ASP A 506 -31.59 -16.37 -32.68
C ASP A 506 -30.34 -15.80 -32.00
N TRP A 507 -29.50 -15.10 -32.77
CA TRP A 507 -28.38 -14.35 -32.21
C TRP A 507 -28.87 -13.27 -31.24
N LEU A 508 -30.03 -12.63 -31.45
CA LEU A 508 -30.52 -11.59 -30.55
C LEU A 508 -31.30 -12.12 -29.34
N ALA A 509 -31.73 -13.39 -29.35
CA ALA A 509 -32.51 -14.02 -28.29
C ALA A 509 -31.78 -14.16 -26.93
N GLY A 510 -30.49 -13.84 -26.84
CA GLY A 510 -29.74 -13.86 -25.58
C GLY A 510 -29.65 -12.49 -24.89
N ASP A 511 -29.55 -12.48 -23.55
CA ASP A 511 -29.58 -11.31 -22.65
C ASP A 511 -28.42 -10.29 -22.78
N VAL A 512 -27.63 -10.34 -23.85
CA VAL A 512 -26.43 -9.53 -23.98
C VAL A 512 -26.68 -8.35 -24.93
N TRP A 513 -26.95 -7.16 -24.38
CA TRP A 513 -27.08 -5.89 -25.16
C TRP A 513 -25.90 -5.64 -26.12
N LEU A 514 -24.71 -6.18 -25.85
CA LEU A 514 -23.57 -6.08 -26.78
C LEU A 514 -23.86 -6.69 -28.16
N ARG A 515 -24.80 -7.62 -28.30
CA ARG A 515 -25.16 -8.23 -29.58
C ARG A 515 -25.74 -7.22 -30.57
N TYR A 516 -26.49 -6.23 -30.07
CA TYR A 516 -27.01 -5.11 -30.87
C TYR A 516 -25.92 -4.19 -31.44
N ILE A 517 -24.71 -4.20 -30.85
CA ILE A 517 -23.57 -3.40 -31.33
C ILE A 517 -23.09 -3.89 -32.71
N ALA A 518 -23.32 -5.18 -33.05
CA ALA A 518 -22.97 -5.74 -34.35
C ALA A 518 -23.80 -5.14 -35.52
N ARG A 519 -24.85 -4.35 -35.22
CA ARG A 519 -25.69 -3.70 -36.23
C ARG A 519 -24.89 -2.90 -37.26
N SER A 520 -23.92 -2.11 -36.83
CA SER A 520 -23.08 -1.29 -37.74
C SER A 520 -22.31 -2.16 -38.74
N PHE A 521 -21.78 -3.29 -38.26
CA PHE A 521 -21.06 -4.26 -39.08
C PHE A 521 -22.01 -4.96 -40.06
N LEU A 522 -23.13 -5.51 -39.59
CA LEU A 522 -24.08 -6.22 -40.46
C LEU A 522 -24.65 -5.30 -41.54
N ALA A 523 -25.06 -4.08 -41.18
CA ALA A 523 -25.55 -3.09 -42.14
C ALA A 523 -24.48 -2.68 -43.16
N TRP A 524 -23.21 -2.63 -42.77
CA TRP A 524 -22.11 -2.40 -43.70
C TRP A 524 -21.88 -3.62 -44.61
N SER A 525 -21.93 -4.84 -44.08
CA SER A 525 -21.78 -6.09 -44.84
C SER A 525 -22.87 -6.23 -45.89
N VAL A 526 -24.14 -5.94 -45.55
CA VAL A 526 -25.25 -5.93 -46.52
C VAL A 526 -25.04 -4.89 -47.61
N ARG A 527 -24.67 -3.66 -47.23
CA ARG A 527 -24.41 -2.58 -48.21
C ARG A 527 -23.27 -2.91 -49.19
N ASN A 528 -22.29 -3.71 -48.76
CA ASN A 528 -21.15 -4.14 -49.59
C ASN A 528 -21.33 -5.56 -50.16
N ARG A 529 -22.55 -6.13 -50.11
CA ARG A 529 -22.91 -7.45 -50.69
C ARG A 529 -22.14 -8.64 -50.10
N HIS A 530 -21.77 -8.58 -48.82
CA HIS A 530 -21.20 -9.69 -48.06
C HIS A 530 -22.25 -10.48 -47.25
N ALA A 531 -23.45 -9.93 -47.12
CA ALA A 531 -24.64 -10.53 -46.53
C ALA A 531 -25.87 -10.01 -47.28
N HIS A 532 -27.01 -10.71 -47.21
CA HIS A 532 -28.21 -10.36 -47.95
C HIS A 532 -29.45 -10.47 -47.05
N ASP A 533 -30.40 -9.54 -47.20
CA ASP A 533 -31.74 -9.59 -46.57
C ASP A 533 -31.79 -9.80 -45.04
N VAL A 534 -30.76 -9.32 -44.32
CA VAL A 534 -30.65 -9.42 -42.87
C VAL A 534 -30.48 -8.06 -42.18
N THR A 535 -31.07 -7.88 -41.00
CA THR A 535 -31.00 -6.64 -40.21
C THR A 535 -31.01 -6.92 -38.72
N ILE A 536 -30.18 -6.19 -37.96
CA ILE A 536 -30.28 -6.10 -36.49
C ILE A 536 -31.06 -4.83 -36.15
N PRO A 537 -32.18 -4.86 -35.42
CA PRO A 537 -32.95 -3.68 -35.03
C PRO A 537 -32.16 -2.76 -34.07
N HIS A 538 -32.65 -1.54 -33.85
CA HIS A 538 -32.06 -0.70 -32.81
C HIS A 538 -32.38 -1.29 -31.44
N PRO A 539 -31.44 -1.23 -30.48
CA PRO A 539 -31.75 -1.67 -29.12
C PRO A 539 -32.94 -0.85 -28.58
N PRO A 540 -33.86 -1.48 -27.82
CA PRO A 540 -34.95 -0.76 -27.18
C PRO A 540 -34.38 0.39 -26.34
N LYS A 541 -34.88 1.61 -26.58
CA LYS A 541 -34.42 2.78 -25.84
C LYS A 541 -34.97 2.69 -24.43
N ASP A 542 -34.09 2.66 -23.44
CA ASP A 542 -34.47 2.96 -22.06
C ASP A 542 -34.82 4.46 -22.00
N ALA A 543 -36.12 4.75 -22.04
CA ALA A 543 -36.66 6.08 -22.32
C ALA A 543 -36.72 7.00 -21.10
N SER A 544 -36.17 6.59 -19.95
CA SER A 544 -36.19 7.43 -18.76
C SER A 544 -35.12 8.53 -18.84
N MET A 545 -35.57 9.76 -19.10
CA MET A 545 -34.79 10.95 -18.79
C MET A 545 -34.66 11.08 -17.27
N THR A 546 -33.60 10.50 -16.71
CA THR A 546 -33.33 10.63 -15.28
C THR A 546 -32.86 12.06 -14.97
N LEU A 547 -33.66 12.78 -14.19
CA LEU A 547 -33.31 14.07 -13.59
C LEU A 547 -32.96 13.86 -12.11
N ILE A 548 -32.21 14.79 -11.53
CA ILE A 548 -32.13 14.97 -10.08
C ILE A 548 -33.08 16.09 -9.65
N GLU A 549 -33.51 16.06 -8.39
CA GLU A 549 -34.26 17.16 -7.77
C GLU A 549 -33.40 18.43 -7.69
N ASP A 550 -34.02 19.60 -7.87
CA ASP A 550 -33.30 20.88 -7.86
C ASP A 550 -32.67 21.19 -6.49
N ASP A 551 -33.33 20.80 -5.39
CA ASP A 551 -32.75 20.94 -4.04
C ASP A 551 -31.46 20.13 -3.88
N GLN A 552 -31.44 18.92 -4.44
CA GLN A 552 -30.25 18.08 -4.46
C GLN A 552 -29.15 18.71 -5.32
N ARG A 553 -29.49 19.32 -6.46
CA ARG A 553 -28.52 20.02 -7.32
C ARG A 553 -27.88 21.20 -6.58
N TRP A 554 -28.68 22.06 -5.96
CA TRP A 554 -28.18 23.23 -5.22
C TRP A 554 -27.43 22.84 -3.93
N ALA A 555 -27.80 21.73 -3.28
CA ALA A 555 -27.01 21.16 -2.19
C ALA A 555 -25.60 20.77 -2.66
N HIS A 556 -25.47 20.14 -3.84
CA HIS A 556 -24.16 19.83 -4.42
C HIS A 556 -23.36 21.08 -4.79
N VAL A 557 -24.00 22.11 -5.39
CA VAL A 557 -23.35 23.40 -5.68
C VAL A 557 -22.79 24.02 -4.41
N ARG A 558 -23.61 24.17 -3.36
CA ARG A 558 -23.18 24.72 -2.05
C ARG A 558 -22.04 23.92 -1.44
N GLY A 559 -22.09 22.59 -1.53
CA GLY A 559 -21.02 21.71 -1.06
C GLY A 559 -19.69 21.90 -1.80
N LEU A 560 -19.73 22.12 -3.12
CA LEU A 560 -18.54 22.38 -3.93
C LEU A 560 -17.96 23.77 -3.68
N LEU A 561 -18.80 24.78 -3.44
CA LEU A 561 -18.35 26.14 -3.11
C LEU A 561 -17.70 26.21 -1.72
N LYS A 562 -18.25 25.54 -0.71
CA LYS A 562 -17.71 25.57 0.67
C LYS A 562 -16.63 24.51 0.97
N GLY A 563 -16.41 23.56 0.08
CA GLY A 563 -15.67 22.35 0.40
C GLY A 563 -14.15 22.49 0.37
N ASP A 564 -13.54 22.95 1.47
CA ASP A 564 -12.08 23.10 1.62
C ASP A 564 -11.29 21.78 1.57
N ARG A 565 -11.97 20.64 1.68
CA ARG A 565 -11.37 19.30 1.62
C ARG A 565 -11.40 18.69 0.21
N ILE A 566 -11.96 19.41 -0.77
CA ILE A 566 -12.09 18.96 -2.16
C ILE A 566 -11.02 19.66 -2.98
N ASP A 567 -10.31 18.92 -3.83
CA ASP A 567 -9.31 19.55 -4.71
C ASP A 567 -9.98 20.53 -5.67
N ASN A 568 -9.35 21.70 -5.87
CA ASN A 568 -9.93 22.80 -6.63
C ASN A 568 -10.37 22.40 -8.05
N ALA A 569 -9.58 21.57 -8.74
CA ALA A 569 -9.94 21.02 -10.05
C ALA A 569 -11.28 20.22 -10.03
N THR A 570 -11.55 19.46 -8.97
CA THR A 570 -12.85 18.76 -8.84
C THR A 570 -13.98 19.74 -8.53
N ARG A 571 -13.73 20.76 -7.70
CA ARG A 571 -14.71 21.82 -7.37
C ARG A 571 -15.16 22.53 -8.64
N VAL A 572 -14.21 23.10 -9.38
CA VAL A 572 -14.47 23.79 -10.65
C VAL A 572 -15.16 22.87 -11.65
N ALA A 573 -14.69 21.64 -11.86
CA ALA A 573 -15.32 20.72 -12.81
C ALA A 573 -16.77 20.37 -12.45
N GLY A 574 -17.08 20.21 -11.15
CA GLY A 574 -18.44 19.98 -10.67
C GLY A 574 -19.34 21.20 -10.86
N LEU A 575 -18.83 22.40 -10.56
CA LEU A 575 -19.57 23.66 -10.74
C LEU A 575 -19.87 23.94 -12.21
N LEU A 576 -18.89 23.72 -13.10
CA LEU A 576 -19.10 23.84 -14.55
C LEU A 576 -20.17 22.87 -15.07
N LEU A 577 -20.25 21.67 -14.49
CA LEU A 577 -21.28 20.70 -14.82
C LEU A 577 -22.66 21.13 -14.31
N LEU A 578 -22.75 21.61 -13.06
CA LEU A 578 -24.02 21.87 -12.35
C LEU A 578 -24.63 23.23 -12.69
N LEU A 579 -23.80 24.24 -13.01
CA LEU A 579 -24.25 25.60 -13.31
C LEU A 579 -24.33 25.88 -14.81
N PHE A 580 -23.38 25.35 -15.60
CA PHE A 580 -23.28 25.64 -17.03
C PHE A 580 -23.57 24.43 -17.92
N ALA A 581 -24.06 23.34 -17.33
CA ALA A 581 -24.28 22.08 -18.03
C ALA A 581 -23.08 21.69 -18.92
N GLN A 582 -21.84 21.90 -18.49
CA GLN A 582 -20.67 21.55 -19.30
C GLN A 582 -20.38 20.05 -19.22
N PRO A 583 -20.17 19.36 -20.36
CA PRO A 583 -19.92 17.92 -20.32
C PRO A 583 -18.48 17.69 -19.89
N LEU A 584 -18.26 16.71 -19.02
CA LEU A 584 -16.92 16.41 -18.49
C LEU A 584 -15.88 16.10 -19.58
N SER A 585 -16.29 15.68 -20.78
CA SER A 585 -15.43 15.51 -21.94
C SER A 585 -14.89 16.82 -22.52
N ARG A 586 -15.65 17.91 -22.44
CA ARG A 586 -15.21 19.27 -22.81
C ARG A 586 -14.55 19.97 -21.66
N THR A 587 -15.11 19.87 -20.44
CA THR A 587 -14.52 20.43 -19.23
C THR A 587 -13.05 20.00 -19.07
N SER A 588 -12.77 18.71 -19.27
CA SER A 588 -11.39 18.22 -19.17
C SER A 588 -10.42 18.82 -20.19
N ARG A 589 -10.93 19.29 -21.33
CA ARG A 589 -10.15 19.82 -22.46
C ARG A 589 -10.10 21.36 -22.48
N ILE A 590 -10.57 22.03 -21.43
CA ILE A 590 -10.47 23.50 -21.36
C ILE A 590 -8.99 23.90 -21.34
N ARG A 591 -8.63 24.84 -22.21
CA ARG A 591 -7.29 25.43 -22.32
C ARG A 591 -7.21 26.76 -21.57
N LEU A 592 -6.00 27.18 -21.22
CA LEU A 592 -5.73 28.42 -20.50
C LEU A 592 -6.12 29.66 -21.30
N ASP A 593 -5.96 29.62 -22.62
CA ASP A 593 -6.35 30.72 -23.53
C ASP A 593 -7.87 30.88 -23.68
N GLN A 594 -8.66 29.95 -23.11
CA GLN A 594 -10.12 30.10 -23.01
C GLN A 594 -10.54 30.85 -21.74
N VAL A 595 -9.61 31.12 -20.81
CA VAL A 595 -9.85 31.88 -19.59
C VAL A 595 -9.34 33.30 -19.84
N THR A 596 -10.24 34.28 -19.74
CA THR A 596 -9.89 35.69 -19.87
C THR A 596 -10.17 36.38 -18.55
N GLN A 597 -9.19 37.13 -18.05
CA GLN A 597 -9.34 37.95 -16.86
C GLN A 597 -9.39 39.41 -17.31
N GLU A 598 -10.52 40.07 -17.07
CA GLU A 598 -10.67 41.52 -17.19
C GLU A 598 -10.66 42.15 -15.79
N ASP A 599 -10.57 43.48 -15.70
CA ASP A 599 -10.36 44.20 -14.42
C ASP A 599 -11.44 43.93 -13.37
N THR A 600 -12.65 43.57 -13.80
CA THR A 600 -13.82 43.42 -12.92
C THR A 600 -14.42 42.01 -12.90
N HIS A 601 -14.07 41.15 -13.85
CA HIS A 601 -14.71 39.84 -13.97
C HIS A 601 -13.83 38.82 -14.71
N VAL A 602 -14.12 37.54 -14.47
CA VAL A 602 -13.44 36.42 -15.14
C VAL A 602 -14.41 35.79 -16.12
N MET A 603 -13.97 35.61 -17.36
CA MET A 603 -14.75 34.98 -18.42
C MET A 603 -14.16 33.62 -18.80
N LEU A 604 -15.04 32.70 -19.16
CA LEU A 604 -14.69 31.40 -19.69
C LEU A 604 -15.43 31.12 -20.99
N THR A 605 -14.68 30.83 -22.05
CA THR A 605 -15.24 30.58 -23.38
C THR A 605 -15.56 29.09 -23.58
N PHE A 606 -16.83 28.72 -23.55
CA PHE A 606 -17.28 27.35 -23.89
C PHE A 606 -17.75 27.19 -25.34
N GLY A 607 -18.42 28.21 -25.86
CA GLY A 607 -18.95 28.27 -27.22
C GLY A 607 -18.33 29.40 -28.03
N SER A 608 -19.14 30.11 -28.81
CA SER A 608 -18.66 31.24 -29.62
C SER A 608 -18.60 32.56 -28.86
N HIS A 609 -19.29 32.66 -27.72
CA HIS A 609 -19.26 33.84 -26.86
C HIS A 609 -18.69 33.48 -25.47
N PRO A 610 -17.82 34.32 -24.89
CA PRO A 610 -17.33 34.14 -23.53
C PRO A 610 -18.47 34.28 -22.50
N THR A 611 -18.41 33.46 -21.45
CA THR A 611 -19.40 33.47 -20.36
C THR A 611 -18.77 34.03 -19.09
N VAL A 612 -19.39 35.06 -18.50
CA VAL A 612 -18.96 35.63 -17.22
C VAL A 612 -19.16 34.59 -16.10
N LEU A 613 -18.11 34.33 -15.33
CA LEU A 613 -18.15 33.42 -14.19
C LEU A 613 -18.67 34.15 -12.94
N PRO A 614 -19.69 33.63 -12.24
CA PRO A 614 -20.21 34.26 -11.04
C PRO A 614 -19.27 34.05 -9.84
N PRO A 615 -19.18 35.00 -8.90
CA PRO A 615 -18.51 34.78 -7.63
C PRO A 615 -19.16 33.65 -6.81
N PRO A 616 -18.39 32.76 -6.15
CA PRO A 616 -16.93 32.72 -6.06
C PRO A 616 -16.26 31.73 -7.05
N LEU A 617 -16.95 31.32 -8.12
CA LEU A 617 -16.39 30.38 -9.11
C LEU A 617 -15.23 31.00 -9.91
N ASP A 618 -15.32 32.29 -10.21
CA ASP A 618 -14.24 33.09 -10.79
C ASP A 618 -12.91 32.94 -10.03
N ALA A 619 -12.92 33.15 -8.71
CA ALA A 619 -11.76 33.03 -7.84
C ALA A 619 -11.21 31.60 -7.84
N LEU A 620 -12.08 30.58 -7.84
CA LEU A 620 -11.66 29.18 -7.93
C LEU A 620 -10.98 28.86 -9.27
N VAL A 621 -11.47 29.43 -10.37
CA VAL A 621 -10.83 29.28 -11.69
C VAL A 621 -9.49 29.99 -11.73
N LEU A 622 -9.37 31.20 -11.19
CA LEU A 622 -8.09 31.92 -11.11
C LEU A 622 -7.08 31.17 -10.21
N GLU A 623 -7.51 30.64 -9.08
CA GLU A 623 -6.66 29.80 -8.22
C GLU A 623 -6.19 28.55 -8.98
N LEU A 624 -7.05 27.94 -9.80
CA LEU A 624 -6.70 26.79 -10.63
C LEU A 624 -5.71 27.16 -11.74
N VAL A 625 -5.84 28.36 -12.33
CA VAL A 625 -4.87 28.93 -13.27
C VAL A 625 -3.52 29.09 -12.58
N GLN A 626 -3.45 29.62 -11.36
CA GLN A 626 -2.19 29.87 -10.66
C GLN A 626 -1.52 28.58 -10.12
N HIS A 627 -2.30 27.63 -9.60
CA HIS A 627 -1.80 26.42 -8.94
C HIS A 627 -2.01 25.15 -9.78
N ARG A 628 -1.66 25.25 -11.07
CA ARG A 628 -1.74 24.16 -12.05
C ARG A 628 -0.56 23.20 -11.95
N TYR A 629 -0.59 22.35 -10.93
CA TYR A 629 0.39 21.27 -10.83
C TYR A 629 -0.08 20.06 -11.65
N GLY A 630 0.60 19.78 -12.77
CA GLY A 630 0.49 18.49 -13.42
C GLY A 630 0.74 17.35 -12.42
N TYR A 631 -0.14 16.35 -12.42
CA TYR A 631 -0.01 15.18 -11.54
C TYR A 631 0.98 14.14 -12.09
N SER A 632 1.72 14.47 -13.15
CA SER A 632 2.71 13.58 -13.72
C SER A 632 3.98 13.58 -12.89
N ALA A 633 4.52 12.37 -12.65
CA ALA A 633 5.86 12.22 -12.09
C ALA A 633 6.95 12.43 -13.17
N LEU A 634 6.59 12.38 -14.45
CA LEU A 634 7.49 12.50 -15.60
C LEU A 634 7.18 13.80 -16.34
N GLY A 635 8.20 14.62 -16.63
CA GLY A 635 8.00 15.87 -17.38
C GLY A 635 6.98 16.80 -16.73
N ARG A 636 7.05 16.97 -15.39
CA ARG A 636 6.17 17.86 -14.63
C ARG A 636 6.51 19.31 -14.94
N SER A 637 6.07 19.78 -16.10
CA SER A 637 6.15 21.17 -16.51
C SER A 637 4.88 21.91 -16.09
N VAL A 638 5.03 23.16 -15.65
CA VAL A 638 3.92 24.13 -15.51
C VAL A 638 3.56 24.76 -16.86
N ASP A 639 4.42 24.57 -17.87
CA ASP A 639 4.24 25.01 -19.24
C ASP A 639 3.41 23.98 -20.02
N HIS A 640 2.11 23.98 -19.78
CA HIS A 640 1.15 23.20 -20.55
C HIS A 640 -0.12 24.02 -20.78
N PRO A 641 -0.83 23.82 -21.90
CA PRO A 641 -1.97 24.66 -22.25
C PRO A 641 -3.26 24.33 -21.51
N TRP A 642 -3.31 23.26 -20.70
CA TRP A 642 -4.56 22.75 -20.12
C TRP A 642 -4.90 23.36 -18.77
N LEU A 643 -6.15 23.81 -18.57
CA LEU A 643 -6.67 24.22 -17.26
C LEU A 643 -6.79 23.03 -16.29
N PHE A 644 -7.07 21.83 -16.82
CA PHE A 644 -7.17 20.60 -16.05
C PHE A 644 -6.08 19.60 -16.48
N PRO A 645 -4.85 19.70 -15.93
CA PRO A 645 -3.78 18.81 -16.36
C PRO A 645 -3.95 17.37 -15.89
N GLY A 646 -3.50 16.46 -16.75
CA GLY A 646 -3.54 15.02 -16.53
C GLY A 646 -2.32 14.46 -15.80
N LYS A 647 -2.33 13.13 -15.64
CA LYS A 647 -1.18 12.38 -15.11
C LYS A 647 -0.13 12.03 -16.16
N ALA A 648 -0.49 12.06 -17.43
CA ALA A 648 0.45 11.91 -18.53
C ALA A 648 0.90 13.32 -18.94
N GLY A 649 2.21 13.53 -19.12
CA GLY A 649 2.76 14.83 -19.52
C GLY A 649 2.08 15.36 -20.78
N GLY A 650 1.84 16.68 -20.83
CA GLY A 650 1.22 17.37 -21.96
C GLY A 650 -0.25 17.02 -22.26
N GLN A 651 -0.90 16.18 -21.45
CA GLN A 651 -2.28 15.72 -21.69
C GLN A 651 -3.25 16.25 -20.62
N PRO A 652 -4.52 16.51 -20.97
CA PRO A 652 -5.53 16.87 -20.00
C PRO A 652 -5.91 15.69 -19.09
N ILE A 653 -6.57 15.99 -17.96
CA ILE A 653 -7.21 14.96 -17.14
C ILE A 653 -8.23 14.19 -17.98
N SER A 654 -8.36 12.88 -17.78
CA SER A 654 -9.39 12.14 -18.52
C SER A 654 -10.79 12.47 -17.99
N SER A 655 -11.78 12.60 -18.86
CA SER A 655 -13.20 12.78 -18.46
C SER A 655 -13.71 11.69 -17.52
N ARG A 656 -13.26 10.43 -17.70
CA ARG A 656 -13.55 9.31 -16.79
C ARG A 656 -13.02 9.56 -15.38
N GLN A 657 -11.86 10.20 -15.25
CA GLN A 657 -11.26 10.52 -13.97
C GLN A 657 -12.03 11.64 -13.25
N LEU A 658 -12.47 12.67 -13.97
CA LEU A 658 -13.39 13.68 -13.43
C LEU A 658 -14.72 13.06 -13.01
N MET A 659 -15.31 12.22 -13.88
CA MET A 659 -16.55 11.50 -13.57
C MET A 659 -16.41 10.68 -12.28
N ARG A 660 -15.33 9.90 -12.14
CA ARG A 660 -15.09 9.12 -10.92
C ARG A 660 -14.99 9.99 -9.67
N LYS A 661 -14.32 11.15 -9.75
CA LYS A 661 -14.18 12.09 -8.63
C LYS A 661 -15.54 12.66 -8.22
N LEU A 662 -16.36 13.07 -9.17
CA LEU A 662 -17.71 13.60 -8.91
C LEU A 662 -18.67 12.53 -8.40
N THR A 663 -18.63 11.31 -8.96
CA THR A 663 -19.45 10.19 -8.49
C THR A 663 -19.12 9.77 -7.05
N ALA A 664 -17.86 9.88 -6.64
CA ALA A 664 -17.46 9.66 -5.25
C ALA A 664 -18.08 10.69 -4.27
N MET A 665 -18.61 11.79 -4.79
CA MET A 665 -19.35 12.81 -4.03
C MET A 665 -20.88 12.69 -4.20
N GLY A 666 -21.38 11.60 -4.80
CA GLY A 666 -22.79 11.41 -5.09
C GLY A 666 -23.29 12.13 -6.35
N ILE A 667 -22.44 12.89 -7.04
CA ILE A 667 -22.84 13.65 -8.24
C ILE A 667 -22.85 12.71 -9.46
N ARG A 668 -24.05 12.40 -9.95
CA ARG A 668 -24.25 11.64 -11.18
C ARG A 668 -24.25 12.59 -12.39
N ALA A 669 -23.19 12.53 -13.19
CA ALA A 669 -22.91 13.53 -14.22
C ALA A 669 -24.03 13.70 -15.27
N ARG A 670 -24.61 12.59 -15.75
CA ARG A 670 -25.65 12.64 -16.79
C ARG A 670 -26.98 13.20 -16.25
N PRO A 671 -27.55 12.69 -15.14
CA PRO A 671 -28.72 13.30 -14.52
C PRO A 671 -28.53 14.77 -14.16
N SER A 672 -27.40 15.12 -13.53
CA SER A 672 -27.11 16.50 -13.13
C SER A 672 -27.08 17.46 -14.32
N ARG A 673 -26.38 17.07 -15.40
CA ARG A 673 -26.35 17.82 -16.65
C ARG A 673 -27.74 18.00 -17.24
N ASN A 674 -28.53 16.93 -17.28
CA ASN A 674 -29.88 16.96 -17.85
C ASN A 674 -30.78 17.93 -17.06
N THR A 675 -30.71 17.91 -15.73
CA THR A 675 -31.44 18.86 -14.87
C THR A 675 -30.99 20.30 -15.14
N THR A 676 -29.69 20.58 -15.21
CA THR A 676 -29.19 21.94 -15.53
C THR A 676 -29.61 22.39 -16.93
N LEU A 677 -29.58 21.51 -17.94
CA LEU A 677 -30.05 21.85 -19.29
C LEU A 677 -31.55 22.12 -19.33
N MET A 678 -32.35 21.36 -18.57
CA MET A 678 -33.78 21.59 -18.46
C MET A 678 -34.07 22.98 -17.93
N GLU A 679 -33.45 23.38 -16.82
CA GLU A 679 -33.65 24.71 -16.22
C GLU A 679 -33.16 25.82 -17.14
N LEU A 680 -31.92 25.74 -17.66
CA LEU A 680 -31.36 26.76 -18.53
C LEU A 680 -32.17 26.91 -19.84
N SER A 681 -32.74 25.82 -20.38
CA SER A 681 -33.61 25.88 -21.57
C SER A 681 -34.99 26.45 -21.29
N ALA A 682 -35.38 26.46 -20.01
CA ALA A 682 -36.63 27.06 -19.57
C ALA A 682 -36.50 28.59 -19.39
N GLU A 683 -35.28 29.11 -19.25
CA GLU A 683 -34.96 30.53 -19.04
C GLU A 683 -34.35 31.20 -20.28
N LEU A 684 -33.61 30.46 -21.11
CA LEU A 684 -32.85 31.00 -22.23
C LEU A 684 -33.29 30.42 -23.58
N PRO A 685 -33.37 31.24 -24.65
CA PRO A 685 -33.60 30.75 -25.99
C PRO A 685 -32.51 29.77 -26.47
N ALA A 686 -32.90 28.80 -27.31
CA ALA A 686 -32.00 27.76 -27.82
C ALA A 686 -30.73 28.31 -28.51
N VAL A 687 -30.84 29.44 -29.22
CA VAL A 687 -29.70 30.11 -29.87
C VAL A 687 -28.70 30.66 -28.85
N VAL A 688 -29.20 31.25 -27.76
CA VAL A 688 -28.35 31.78 -26.66
C VAL A 688 -27.62 30.63 -25.99
N LEU A 689 -28.32 29.52 -25.68
CA LEU A 689 -27.70 28.32 -25.11
C LEU A 689 -26.64 27.70 -26.03
N SER A 690 -26.91 27.64 -27.33
CA SER A 690 -25.97 27.14 -28.32
C SER A 690 -24.67 27.96 -28.30
N ARG A 691 -24.80 29.28 -28.32
CA ARG A 691 -23.69 30.24 -28.32
C ARG A 691 -22.87 30.25 -27.03
N LEU A 692 -23.53 30.26 -25.87
CA LEU A 692 -22.86 30.30 -24.56
C LEU A 692 -22.25 28.96 -24.16
N LEU A 693 -22.96 27.84 -24.37
CA LEU A 693 -22.54 26.53 -23.87
C LEU A 693 -21.82 25.65 -24.91
N GLY A 694 -21.76 26.11 -26.17
CA GLY A 694 -21.16 25.37 -27.28
C GLY A 694 -21.98 24.12 -27.67
N LEU A 695 -23.31 24.17 -27.50
CA LEU A 695 -24.21 23.10 -27.94
C LEU A 695 -24.53 23.25 -29.43
N HIS A 696 -24.70 22.14 -30.14
CA HIS A 696 -25.25 22.20 -31.50
C HIS A 696 -26.70 22.72 -31.42
N ILE A 697 -27.10 23.59 -32.35
CA ILE A 697 -28.40 24.26 -32.31
C ILE A 697 -29.57 23.27 -32.21
N SER A 698 -29.56 22.20 -33.00
CA SER A 698 -30.59 21.16 -32.94
C SER A 698 -30.67 20.43 -31.59
N ALA A 699 -29.55 20.34 -30.86
CA ALA A 699 -29.57 19.79 -29.51
C ALA A 699 -30.21 20.77 -28.52
N ALA A 700 -29.93 22.08 -28.65
CA ALA A 700 -30.54 23.12 -27.82
C ALA A 700 -32.05 23.24 -28.07
N GLU A 701 -32.51 23.20 -29.32
CA GLU A 701 -33.93 23.18 -29.69
C GLU A 701 -34.66 21.98 -29.07
N LYS A 702 -34.02 20.80 -29.09
CA LYS A 702 -34.58 19.62 -28.44
C LYS A 702 -34.77 19.86 -26.94
N TRP A 703 -33.78 20.40 -26.24
CA TRP A 703 -33.91 20.68 -24.80
C TRP A 703 -34.97 21.75 -24.51
N ALA A 704 -35.09 22.79 -25.34
CA ALA A 704 -36.15 23.78 -25.23
C ALA A 704 -37.54 23.12 -25.35
N LYS A 705 -37.74 22.24 -26.35
CA LYS A 705 -39.00 21.51 -26.53
C LYS A 705 -39.34 20.62 -25.33
N GLU A 706 -38.37 19.88 -24.80
CA GLU A 706 -38.58 19.00 -23.64
C GLU A 706 -38.86 19.79 -22.34
N SER A 707 -38.24 20.96 -22.18
CA SER A 707 -38.53 21.85 -21.03
C SER A 707 -39.96 22.41 -21.10
N ALA A 708 -40.43 22.76 -22.30
CA ALA A 708 -41.78 23.26 -22.53
C ALA A 708 -42.84 22.17 -22.31
N SER A 709 -42.61 20.93 -22.78
CA SER A 709 -43.53 19.81 -22.58
C SER A 709 -43.65 19.43 -21.10
N THR A 710 -42.55 19.49 -20.35
CA THR A 710 -42.54 19.23 -18.90
C THR A 710 -43.31 20.31 -18.13
N ARG A 711 -43.16 21.60 -18.49
CA ARG A 711 -43.98 22.69 -17.94
C ARG A 711 -45.46 22.53 -18.30
N ALA A 712 -45.78 22.13 -19.54
CA ALA A 712 -47.16 21.91 -19.96
C ALA A 712 -47.81 20.74 -19.18
N ALA A 713 -47.06 19.66 -18.92
CA ALA A 713 -47.53 18.55 -18.09
C ALA A 713 -47.73 18.98 -16.62
N TYR A 714 -46.81 19.77 -16.05
CA TYR A 714 -46.93 20.33 -14.70
C TYR A 714 -48.09 21.33 -14.57
N ALA A 715 -48.27 22.22 -15.56
CA ALA A 715 -49.38 23.17 -15.61
C ALA A 715 -50.74 22.49 -15.81
N ALA A 716 -50.80 21.41 -16.60
CA ALA A 716 -51.99 20.57 -16.74
C ALA A 716 -52.32 19.86 -15.41
N GLU A 717 -51.32 19.38 -14.67
CA GLU A 717 -51.50 18.76 -13.35
C GLU A 717 -52.02 19.77 -12.31
N LEU A 718 -51.47 21.00 -12.29
CA LEU A 718 -51.94 22.09 -11.45
C LEU A 718 -53.37 22.56 -11.80
N SER A 719 -53.71 22.60 -13.09
CA SER A 719 -55.06 22.93 -13.55
C SER A 719 -56.08 21.86 -13.16
N ARG A 720 -55.69 20.58 -13.22
CA ARG A 720 -56.51 19.45 -12.73
C ARG A 720 -56.75 19.52 -11.21
N ARG A 721 -55.77 19.95 -10.43
CA ARG A 721 -55.91 20.15 -8.96
C ARG A 721 -56.80 21.33 -8.59
N LYS A 722 -56.86 22.38 -9.41
CA LYS A 722 -57.82 23.49 -9.21
C LYS A 722 -59.25 23.11 -9.60
N ALA A 723 -59.44 22.24 -10.60
CA ALA A 723 -60.76 21.77 -11.01
C ALA A 723 -61.45 20.88 -9.97
N THR A 724 -60.70 20.19 -9.10
CA THR A 724 -61.25 19.35 -8.02
C THR A 724 -61.47 20.09 -6.69
N GLY A 725 -61.08 21.37 -6.58
CA GLY A 725 -61.23 22.18 -5.36
C GLY A 725 -62.48 23.06 -5.31
N GLY A 726 -63.39 22.96 -6.28
CA GLY A 726 -64.58 23.81 -6.41
C GLY A 726 -65.89 23.10 -6.12
N SER A 727 -66.06 22.51 -4.94
CA SER A 727 -67.38 22.13 -4.41
C SER A 727 -67.33 21.89 -2.91
N TYR A 728 -67.28 22.97 -2.13
CA TYR A 728 -67.91 23.03 -0.81
C TYR A 728 -68.54 24.41 -0.67
N ARG A 729 -69.82 24.49 -1.07
CA ARG A 729 -70.79 25.39 -0.44
C ARG A 729 -71.35 24.67 0.78
#